data_AF-A0A5K7ZKU1-F1
#
_entry.id   AF-A0A5K7ZKU1-F1
#
_cell.length_a   1.000
_cell.length_b   1.000
_cell.length_c   1.000
_cell.angle_alpha   90.00
_cell.angle_beta   90.00
_cell.angle_gamma   90.00
#
_symmetry.space_group_name_H-M   'P 1'
#
loop_
_entity.id
_entity.type
_entity.pdbx_description
1 polymer ?
#
loop_
_entity_poly.entity_id
_entity_poly.type
_entity_poly.pdbx_seq_one_letter_code
_entity_poly.pdbx_strand_id
1 'polypeptide(L)'
;MTFFQKRSIALFLAVSIGMVIVWMAQTEVSLGASVIGSDLPLIEGARIIKEKHFESLHQVELEVDLPPAETAEFYNNAMQARGWPKGRILSIGKRSAFILKRQSGQFTLKAEAKDGRTLVTIALVQMPQANDGEKATETQPLQEQQALKGAMGNGSQARTAPEKAVGLPIHTPVADHRLAMFAPNIKKNGLLEADRPLVIHFSQPVDPAFFNFTITPEETAWAPQWSTDFRRVTLVPADTPAPGRPLNLTASVLGGPVIQRSIQFRKLPSARQLAYDLKCGRIDINQAARYRILRLFRPGGVPESYRPERAPASATPTLIEVQKNLDRLDEATRREIMPYLLSPENPDSIWHSRFFPGNGGQKTHKGFRLISTAWADARPLRDIYHTDTGYTLVIWGEPGMEDEVALAKRMVAKTKMYERFERLLGRKTIDKGDNKLKIFLVKELIDEDEDGSVQSSLGMCTASGAVPTIFISTSECETPRLMGATLAHEMFHAFQAAFNWFSPAWLMESTAVWAEDFIDKTWNTEQDYIEDAFEEEAGRIWPLDTDEEKAVYGLYLFPYYLTKINPHTDSVIRLIWENRADGDSAIASIENAVADLDDVWKAFSLATLDVEPEDGKMPDTLGEHGGFDPLFLIADHGFQKLTLDQNGIATGLVDLDGYQSAYFEIANSLQGVDAPAVSFDLAPFQKHADKVSVQAIIHYRDGRKAYEDWSDRDERLFCLNRDDQNFSRLHVVAGCSDDDLEIIEPLAIAPQPTARCCSGTLALTRSFEEREQLESTSRISAYVTETQSRHTESNRSITLRLELDLSERIAPEQSESLDLMESRVKDTDPDQVKMVRGFMENIIKTPQARIDKKTGLMKVRYRVKHCRIANAGGSKRSRSRGERTDSGGISNQWDINYGEHWSARGLSEESRQRIEQGRIRADIYYDPDSGKIQWVRVPQLDVDMMVDQHGSGYSRRRTQNGYETIPKNSNETKDAVMQLTFSSGGKAREGLPMDPVWRARQSSGMSASGKACIENPIDHEYSEPNKKGFRKGMLTESFEWSLNLSDEPADQ
;
A
#
# COMPACT_ATOMS: atom_id res chain seq x y z
N MET A 1 -44.16 22.14 -69.60
CA MET A 1 -43.78 21.43 -68.35
C MET A 1 -42.43 21.94 -67.92
N THR A 2 -42.45 23.01 -67.14
CA THR A 2 -41.32 23.91 -66.87
C THR A 2 -41.54 24.42 -65.46
N PHE A 3 -41.29 23.60 -64.44
CA PHE A 3 -41.41 24.02 -63.04
C PHE A 3 -40.68 23.10 -62.07
N PHE A 4 -39.49 22.57 -62.39
CA PHE A 4 -38.71 21.78 -61.40
C PHE A 4 -37.18 21.85 -61.53
N GLN A 5 -36.64 22.93 -62.10
CA GLN A 5 -35.18 23.06 -62.28
C GLN A 5 -34.59 24.41 -61.83
N LYS A 6 -35.23 25.08 -60.86
CA LYS A 6 -34.72 26.34 -60.28
C LYS A 6 -34.65 26.38 -58.74
N ARG A 7 -34.94 25.29 -58.01
CA ARG A 7 -34.83 25.27 -56.54
C ARG A 7 -33.59 24.56 -55.97
N SER A 8 -32.88 23.74 -56.74
CA SER A 8 -31.72 23.00 -56.21
C SER A 8 -30.39 23.78 -56.27
N ILE A 9 -30.28 24.79 -57.14
CA ILE A 9 -29.04 25.58 -57.29
C ILE A 9 -28.98 26.75 -56.28
N ALA A 10 -30.13 27.28 -55.83
CA ALA A 10 -30.18 28.31 -54.80
C ALA A 10 -29.89 27.76 -53.39
N LEU A 11 -30.25 26.50 -53.12
CA LEU A 11 -29.97 25.86 -51.83
C LEU A 11 -28.50 25.43 -51.71
N PHE A 12 -27.87 25.02 -52.82
CA PHE A 12 -26.44 24.70 -52.83
C PHE A 12 -25.55 25.96 -52.73
N LEU A 13 -25.92 27.09 -53.34
CA LEU A 13 -25.15 28.33 -53.16
C LEU A 13 -25.32 28.94 -51.76
N ALA A 14 -26.49 28.81 -51.12
CA ALA A 14 -26.71 29.32 -49.76
C ALA A 14 -25.96 28.48 -48.70
N VAL A 15 -25.84 27.17 -48.89
CA VAL A 15 -25.09 26.29 -47.98
C VAL A 15 -23.57 26.45 -48.19
N SER A 16 -23.10 26.67 -49.43
CA SER A 16 -21.68 26.90 -49.70
C SER A 16 -21.19 28.30 -49.26
N ILE A 17 -22.04 29.34 -49.31
CA ILE A 17 -21.69 30.67 -48.78
C ILE A 17 -21.81 30.70 -47.25
N GLY A 18 -22.75 29.94 -46.66
CA GLY A 18 -22.83 29.75 -45.21
C GLY A 18 -21.63 29.01 -44.60
N MET A 19 -21.11 27.98 -45.29
CA MET A 19 -19.89 27.28 -44.82
C MET A 19 -18.61 28.11 -45.00
N VAL A 20 -18.50 28.96 -46.02
CA VAL A 20 -17.33 29.84 -46.19
C VAL A 20 -17.32 30.99 -45.17
N ILE A 21 -18.49 31.48 -44.73
CA ILE A 21 -18.60 32.51 -43.69
C ILE A 21 -18.34 31.94 -42.28
N VAL A 22 -18.65 30.67 -42.01
CA VAL A 22 -18.29 29.99 -40.75
C VAL A 22 -16.82 29.57 -40.73
N TRP A 23 -16.18 29.37 -41.89
CA TRP A 23 -14.74 29.04 -41.96
C TRP A 23 -13.82 30.27 -41.99
N MET A 24 -14.34 31.47 -42.28
CA MET A 24 -13.60 32.75 -42.22
C MET A 24 -13.82 33.55 -40.92
N ALA A 25 -14.53 33.00 -39.94
CA ALA A 25 -14.59 33.53 -38.58
C ALA A 25 -13.59 32.80 -37.66
N GLN A 26 -12.33 32.67 -38.10
CA GLN A 26 -11.23 32.58 -37.14
C GLN A 26 -11.08 33.97 -36.54
N THR A 27 -11.66 34.17 -35.36
CA THR A 27 -11.33 35.28 -34.49
C THR A 27 -9.81 35.37 -34.40
N GLU A 28 -9.25 36.47 -34.91
CA GLU A 28 -7.91 36.90 -34.54
C GLU A 28 -7.86 36.87 -33.01
N VAL A 29 -7.15 35.90 -32.45
CA VAL A 29 -6.77 35.94 -31.04
C VAL A 29 -5.82 37.13 -30.95
N SER A 30 -6.36 38.28 -30.57
CA SER A 30 -5.55 39.46 -30.30
C SER A 30 -4.46 39.03 -29.31
N LEU A 31 -3.22 39.47 -29.54
CA LEU A 31 -2.08 39.29 -28.63
C LEU A 31 -2.36 40.02 -27.31
N GLY A 32 -3.25 39.45 -26.51
CA GLY A 32 -3.51 39.83 -25.13
C GLY A 32 -2.43 39.28 -24.21
N ALA A 33 -2.43 39.75 -22.97
CA ALA A 33 -1.48 39.34 -21.93
C ALA A 33 -1.36 37.80 -21.86
N SER A 34 -0.11 37.32 -21.77
CA SER A 34 0.20 35.90 -21.56
C SER A 34 0.79 35.69 -20.17
N VAL A 35 0.71 34.47 -19.67
CA VAL A 35 1.38 34.05 -18.43
C VAL A 35 2.27 32.87 -18.75
N ILE A 36 3.33 32.67 -17.97
CA ILE A 36 4.33 31.60 -18.21
C ILE A 36 5.02 31.78 -19.57
N GLY A 37 5.92 32.76 -19.67
CA GLY A 37 6.90 32.83 -20.76
C GLY A 37 6.34 32.95 -22.19
N SER A 38 5.13 33.50 -22.38
CA SER A 38 4.37 33.59 -23.65
C SER A 38 3.62 32.35 -24.13
N ASP A 39 3.64 31.26 -23.36
CA ASP A 39 3.06 29.98 -23.78
C ASP A 39 1.59 29.78 -23.43
N LEU A 40 1.02 30.56 -22.49
CA LEU A 40 -0.37 30.40 -22.06
C LEU A 40 -1.21 31.66 -22.31
N PRO A 41 -2.31 31.57 -23.10
CA PRO A 41 -3.19 32.71 -23.30
C PRO A 41 -4.08 32.92 -22.08
N LEU A 42 -4.31 34.18 -21.71
CA LEU A 42 -5.31 34.54 -20.70
C LEU A 42 -6.69 34.67 -21.33
N ILE A 43 -7.70 34.13 -20.65
CA ILE A 43 -9.11 34.43 -20.94
C ILE A 43 -9.33 35.92 -20.70
N GLU A 44 -10.09 36.59 -21.56
CA GLU A 44 -10.43 38.00 -21.38
C GLU A 44 -11.15 38.21 -20.03
N GLY A 45 -10.66 39.16 -19.23
CA GLY A 45 -11.17 39.39 -17.87
C GLY A 45 -10.59 38.46 -16.78
N ALA A 46 -9.65 37.57 -17.12
CA ALA A 46 -8.96 36.73 -16.13
C ALA A 46 -8.14 37.56 -15.12
N ARG A 47 -8.22 37.20 -13.84
CA ARG A 47 -7.45 37.80 -12.74
C ARG A 47 -6.51 36.78 -12.11
N ILE A 48 -5.21 36.95 -12.27
CA ILE A 48 -4.21 36.08 -11.62
C ILE A 48 -4.25 36.31 -10.11
N ILE A 49 -4.42 35.23 -9.34
CA ILE A 49 -4.43 35.23 -7.88
C ILE A 49 -3.03 34.90 -7.35
N LYS A 50 -2.37 33.93 -7.98
CA LYS A 50 -1.09 33.40 -7.51
C LYS A 50 -0.31 32.79 -8.65
N GLU A 51 1.01 32.99 -8.63
CA GLU A 51 1.95 32.36 -9.55
C GLU A 51 3.10 31.77 -8.74
N LYS A 52 3.53 30.56 -9.11
CA LYS A 52 4.67 29.86 -8.52
C LYS A 52 5.55 29.31 -9.63
N HIS A 53 6.86 29.45 -9.44
CA HIS A 53 7.89 28.88 -10.30
C HIS A 53 8.84 28.04 -9.45
N PHE A 54 9.05 26.79 -9.84
CA PHE A 54 10.02 25.90 -9.20
C PHE A 54 10.65 25.00 -10.25
N GLU A 55 11.92 25.26 -10.59
CA GLU A 55 12.69 24.54 -11.62
C GLU A 55 11.91 24.37 -12.94
N SER A 56 11.38 23.17 -13.19
CA SER A 56 10.63 22.81 -14.39
C SER A 56 9.11 22.91 -14.24
N LEU A 57 8.59 23.25 -13.06
CA LEU A 57 7.18 23.40 -12.76
C LEU A 57 6.77 24.88 -12.71
N HIS A 58 5.80 25.24 -13.55
CA HIS A 58 5.12 26.52 -13.54
C HIS A 58 3.66 26.32 -13.14
N GLN A 59 3.23 26.93 -12.04
CA GLN A 59 1.84 26.85 -11.57
C GLN A 59 1.22 28.24 -11.47
N VAL A 60 0.04 28.40 -12.04
CA VAL A 60 -0.75 29.63 -11.95
C VAL A 60 -2.15 29.33 -11.41
N GLU A 61 -2.64 30.21 -10.54
CA GLU A 61 -4.03 30.25 -10.09
C GLU A 61 -4.64 31.57 -10.56
N LEU A 62 -5.79 31.51 -11.23
CA LEU A 62 -6.51 32.66 -11.76
C LEU A 62 -8.03 32.51 -11.59
N GLU A 63 -8.72 33.64 -11.56
CA GLU A 63 -10.19 33.74 -11.54
C GLU A 63 -10.70 34.18 -12.90
N VAL A 64 -11.77 33.55 -13.42
CA VAL A 64 -12.43 33.92 -14.67
C VAL A 64 -13.95 34.00 -14.52
N ASP A 65 -14.58 34.84 -15.33
CA ASP A 65 -16.03 35.03 -15.41
C ASP A 65 -16.68 34.07 -16.45
N LEU A 66 -16.09 32.89 -16.66
CA LEU A 66 -16.63 31.81 -17.49
C LEU A 66 -16.98 30.58 -16.62
N PRO A 67 -17.99 29.77 -16.99
CA PRO A 67 -18.25 28.49 -16.33
C PRO A 67 -17.04 27.52 -16.41
N PRO A 68 -16.87 26.59 -15.45
CA PRO A 68 -15.75 25.65 -15.45
C PRO A 68 -15.59 24.84 -16.73
N ALA A 69 -16.70 24.39 -17.34
CA ALA A 69 -16.67 23.62 -18.58
C ALA A 69 -16.16 24.44 -19.77
N GLU A 70 -16.67 25.67 -19.94
CA GLU A 70 -16.24 26.59 -21.00
C GLU A 70 -14.78 27.03 -20.80
N THR A 71 -14.37 27.20 -19.55
CA THR A 71 -12.97 27.51 -19.18
C THR A 71 -12.03 26.38 -19.59
N ALA A 72 -12.40 25.14 -19.26
CA ALA A 72 -11.62 23.97 -19.65
C ALA A 72 -11.57 23.80 -21.17
N GLU A 73 -12.67 24.05 -21.88
CA GLU A 73 -12.74 23.97 -23.34
C GLU A 73 -11.86 25.04 -24.02
N PHE A 74 -11.88 26.28 -23.52
CA PHE A 74 -11.00 27.34 -23.98
C PHE A 74 -9.53 26.92 -23.93
N TYR A 75 -9.05 26.47 -22.77
CA TYR A 75 -7.65 26.10 -22.59
C TYR A 75 -7.27 24.84 -23.36
N ASN A 76 -8.16 23.85 -23.49
CA ASN A 76 -7.90 22.66 -24.30
C ASN A 76 -7.68 23.03 -25.77
N ASN A 77 -8.55 23.87 -26.34
CA ASN A 77 -8.42 24.37 -27.70
C ASN A 77 -7.17 25.26 -27.88
N ALA A 78 -6.88 26.13 -26.91
CA ALA A 78 -5.71 27.01 -26.93
C ALA A 78 -4.38 26.25 -26.87
N MET A 79 -4.31 25.16 -26.11
CA MET A 79 -3.14 24.30 -26.04
C MET A 79 -3.01 23.43 -27.30
N GLN A 80 -4.13 22.96 -27.85
CA GLN A 80 -4.14 22.25 -29.13
C GLN A 80 -3.59 23.11 -30.27
N ALA A 81 -3.95 24.40 -30.31
CA ALA A 81 -3.40 25.37 -31.27
C ALA A 81 -1.87 25.57 -31.13
N ARG A 82 -1.29 25.20 -29.98
CA ARG A 82 0.15 25.25 -29.69
C ARG A 82 0.84 23.87 -29.83
N GLY A 83 0.21 22.93 -30.52
CA GLY A 83 0.78 21.61 -30.82
C GLY A 83 0.70 20.61 -29.68
N TRP A 84 -0.14 20.85 -28.67
CA TRP A 84 -0.47 19.81 -27.67
C TRP A 84 -1.57 18.88 -28.20
N PRO A 85 -1.62 17.61 -27.77
CA PRO A 85 -2.73 16.74 -28.13
C PRO A 85 -4.04 17.25 -27.54
N LYS A 86 -5.17 16.90 -28.15
CA LYS A 86 -6.49 17.24 -27.62
C LYS A 86 -6.78 16.43 -26.36
N GLY A 87 -7.07 17.11 -25.25
CA GLY A 87 -7.39 16.47 -23.98
C GLY A 87 -8.84 16.01 -23.89
N ARG A 88 -9.10 14.96 -23.10
CA ARG A 88 -10.46 14.61 -22.68
C ARG A 88 -10.85 15.49 -21.48
N ILE A 89 -11.87 16.32 -21.63
CA ILE A 89 -12.39 17.16 -20.55
C ILE A 89 -13.33 16.31 -19.68
N LEU A 90 -13.04 16.22 -18.39
CA LEU A 90 -13.89 15.60 -17.39
C LEU A 90 -14.63 16.71 -16.64
N SER A 91 -15.95 16.77 -16.77
CA SER A 91 -16.80 17.73 -16.06
C SER A 91 -17.72 16.99 -15.10
N ILE A 92 -17.61 17.28 -13.80
CA ILE A 92 -18.42 16.69 -12.73
C ILE A 92 -18.98 17.83 -11.89
N GLY A 93 -20.28 18.09 -12.04
CA GLY A 93 -20.98 19.16 -11.32
C GLY A 93 -20.38 20.55 -11.61
N LYS A 94 -19.84 21.18 -10.56
CA LYS A 94 -19.26 22.55 -10.62
C LYS A 94 -17.75 22.56 -10.89
N ARG A 95 -17.19 21.45 -11.41
CA ARG A 95 -15.75 21.27 -11.65
C ARG A 95 -15.50 20.71 -13.03
N SER A 96 -14.43 21.17 -13.67
CA SER A 96 -13.92 20.63 -14.93
C SER A 96 -12.40 20.52 -14.89
N ALA A 97 -11.84 19.43 -15.42
CA ALA A 97 -10.40 19.22 -15.46
C ALA A 97 -9.97 18.44 -16.71
N PHE A 98 -8.71 18.62 -17.11
CA PHE A 98 -8.06 17.78 -18.12
C PHE A 98 -6.53 17.79 -17.93
N ILE A 99 -5.88 16.80 -18.54
CA ILE A 99 -4.43 16.63 -18.57
C ILE A 99 -3.99 16.40 -20.02
N LEU A 100 -2.96 17.10 -20.47
CA LEU A 100 -2.27 16.90 -21.74
C LEU A 100 -0.83 16.47 -21.47
N LYS A 101 -0.32 15.50 -22.24
CA LYS A 101 1.08 15.05 -22.17
C LYS A 101 1.72 15.10 -23.56
N ARG A 102 2.98 15.53 -23.64
CA ARG A 102 3.86 15.39 -24.80
C ARG A 102 5.29 15.08 -24.32
N GLN A 103 6.18 14.67 -25.23
CA GLN A 103 7.56 14.30 -24.87
C GLN A 103 8.31 15.38 -24.06
N SER A 104 8.04 16.67 -24.31
CA SER A 104 8.70 17.79 -23.62
C SER A 104 7.98 18.29 -22.36
N GLY A 105 6.83 17.72 -21.97
CA GLY A 105 6.15 18.16 -20.75
C GLY A 105 4.70 17.72 -20.57
N GLN A 106 4.15 18.09 -19.43
CA GLN A 106 2.77 17.83 -19.03
C GLN A 106 2.04 19.14 -18.68
N PHE A 107 0.82 19.29 -19.19
CA PHE A 107 -0.07 20.40 -18.87
C PHE A 107 -1.29 19.88 -18.13
N THR A 108 -1.64 20.51 -17.01
CA THR A 108 -2.83 20.16 -16.22
C THR A 108 -3.66 21.41 -15.96
N LEU A 109 -4.98 21.25 -16.02
CA LEU A 109 -5.91 22.30 -15.67
C LEU A 109 -7.03 21.75 -14.79
N LYS A 110 -7.36 22.51 -13.74
CA LYS A 110 -8.54 22.32 -12.90
C LYS A 110 -9.30 23.64 -12.81
N ALA A 111 -10.58 23.62 -13.14
CA ALA A 111 -11.51 24.75 -13.03
C ALA A 111 -12.64 24.39 -12.05
N GLU A 112 -12.94 25.28 -11.10
CA GLU A 112 -13.96 25.07 -10.06
C GLU A 112 -14.76 26.35 -9.81
N ALA A 113 -16.09 26.27 -9.84
CA ALA A 113 -16.93 27.43 -9.54
C ALA A 113 -16.89 27.75 -8.04
N LYS A 114 -16.44 28.97 -7.69
CA LYS A 114 -16.31 29.49 -6.33
C LYS A 114 -16.76 30.96 -6.28
N ASP A 115 -17.69 31.26 -5.38
CA ASP A 115 -18.18 32.63 -5.11
C ASP A 115 -18.67 33.39 -6.36
N GLY A 116 -19.33 32.70 -7.29
CA GLY A 116 -19.89 33.27 -8.52
C GLY A 116 -18.89 33.44 -9.67
N ARG A 117 -17.63 33.04 -9.48
CA ARG A 117 -16.57 32.99 -10.50
C ARG A 117 -16.00 31.58 -10.63
N THR A 118 -15.16 31.35 -11.63
CA THR A 118 -14.41 30.10 -11.75
C THR A 118 -12.97 30.31 -11.32
N LEU A 119 -12.55 29.57 -10.29
CA LEU A 119 -11.15 29.46 -9.89
C LEU A 119 -10.47 28.41 -10.77
N VAL A 120 -9.39 28.79 -11.43
CA VAL A 120 -8.62 27.95 -12.34
C VAL A 120 -7.23 27.75 -11.77
N THR A 121 -6.80 26.51 -11.66
CA THR A 121 -5.41 26.13 -11.36
C THR A 121 -4.82 25.47 -12.59
N ILE A 122 -3.73 26.03 -13.09
CA ILE A 122 -2.99 25.55 -14.25
C ILE A 122 -1.59 25.16 -13.77
N ALA A 123 -1.12 23.97 -14.14
CA ALA A 123 0.28 23.59 -13.93
C ALA A 123 0.90 23.03 -15.21
N LEU A 124 2.07 23.55 -15.57
CA LEU A 124 2.90 23.12 -16.68
C LEU A 124 4.22 22.58 -16.14
N VAL A 125 4.50 21.31 -16.38
CA VAL A 125 5.76 20.64 -16.04
C VAL A 125 6.56 20.46 -17.32
N GLN A 126 7.75 21.02 -17.41
CA GLN A 126 8.71 20.74 -18.48
C GLN A 126 9.53 19.50 -18.10
N MET A 127 9.67 18.55 -19.02
CA MET A 127 10.58 17.42 -18.82
C MET A 127 11.95 17.75 -19.40
N PRO A 128 13.07 17.43 -18.73
CA PRO A 128 14.40 17.66 -19.28
C PRO A 128 14.54 16.88 -20.60
N GLN A 129 14.93 17.57 -21.68
CA GLN A 129 15.26 16.89 -22.93
C GLN A 129 16.53 16.07 -22.73
N ALA A 130 16.53 14.80 -23.16
CA ALA A 130 17.76 14.05 -23.35
C ALA A 130 18.63 14.81 -24.35
N ASN A 131 19.87 15.13 -23.99
CA ASN A 131 20.80 15.81 -24.90
C ASN A 131 21.04 14.94 -26.13
N ASP A 132 20.46 15.32 -27.27
CA ASP A 132 20.82 14.77 -28.57
C ASP A 132 22.27 15.18 -28.89
N GLY A 133 23.08 14.18 -29.22
CA GLY A 133 24.52 14.32 -29.44
C GLY A 133 24.89 15.40 -30.46
N GLU A 134 25.69 16.36 -30.01
CA GLU A 134 26.31 17.37 -30.85
C GLU A 134 27.36 16.73 -31.78
N LYS A 135 27.10 16.81 -33.09
CA LYS A 135 28.05 16.48 -34.15
C LYS A 135 29.14 17.55 -34.25
N ALA A 136 30.37 17.08 -34.36
CA ALA A 136 31.58 17.86 -34.58
C ALA A 136 31.58 18.66 -35.90
N THR A 137 32.08 19.90 -35.85
CA THR A 137 32.83 20.53 -36.97
C THR A 137 33.79 21.62 -36.48
N GLU A 138 35.08 21.43 -36.84
CA GLU A 138 36.15 22.38 -37.19
C GLU A 138 36.61 23.56 -36.27
N THR A 139 37.84 23.36 -35.73
CA THR A 139 39.03 24.26 -35.58
C THR A 139 38.99 25.65 -36.25
N GLN A 140 39.59 26.77 -35.79
CA GLN A 140 40.71 27.19 -34.91
C GLN A 140 40.74 28.78 -34.92
N PRO A 141 41.69 29.56 -34.30
CA PRO A 141 42.36 29.49 -32.98
C PRO A 141 42.53 30.87 -32.24
N LEU A 142 43.04 30.80 -31.00
CA LEU A 142 43.98 31.72 -30.32
C LEU A 142 43.58 33.21 -30.03
N GLN A 143 43.42 33.58 -28.75
CA GLN A 143 44.46 34.32 -27.97
C GLN A 143 43.98 34.79 -26.58
N GLU A 144 44.95 34.74 -25.66
CA GLU A 144 45.23 35.68 -24.56
C GLU A 144 44.73 35.46 -23.11
N GLN A 145 45.78 35.38 -22.26
CA GLN A 145 45.92 35.88 -20.89
C GLN A 145 45.70 34.93 -19.71
N GLN A 146 46.73 34.12 -19.48
CA GLN A 146 47.29 33.93 -18.15
C GLN A 146 48.06 35.19 -17.71
N ALA A 147 47.81 35.71 -16.51
CA ALA A 147 48.87 36.27 -15.65
C ALA A 147 48.42 36.41 -14.19
N LEU A 148 49.36 36.03 -13.30
CA LEU A 148 49.57 36.48 -11.92
C LEU A 148 48.89 35.73 -10.76
N LYS A 149 49.59 34.67 -10.35
CA LYS A 149 49.82 34.34 -8.92
C LYS A 149 50.77 35.36 -8.28
N GLY A 150 50.43 35.78 -7.05
CA GLY A 150 51.39 35.88 -5.94
C GLY A 150 51.67 37.28 -5.37
N ALA A 151 51.26 37.52 -4.12
CA ALA A 151 52.10 38.07 -3.06
C ALA A 151 51.34 38.14 -1.71
N MET A 152 52.05 37.79 -0.63
CA MET A 152 51.61 37.83 0.77
C MET A 152 51.51 39.27 1.32
N GLY A 153 50.73 39.45 2.39
CA GLY A 153 51.19 40.24 3.55
C GLY A 153 50.27 41.37 4.06
N ASN A 154 49.73 41.12 5.27
CA ASN A 154 49.39 42.05 6.36
C ASN A 154 48.46 43.27 6.13
N GLY A 155 47.39 43.30 6.92
CA GLY A 155 47.22 44.38 7.90
C GLY A 155 46.02 45.32 7.73
N SER A 156 45.18 45.28 8.77
CA SER A 156 44.37 46.39 9.30
C SER A 156 42.93 46.59 8.81
N GLN A 157 42.15 47.02 9.79
CA GLN A 157 40.70 47.10 9.88
C GLN A 157 40.11 48.20 8.99
N ALA A 158 38.94 47.92 8.41
CA ALA A 158 37.90 48.94 8.25
C ALA A 158 36.52 48.29 8.30
N ARG A 159 35.73 48.73 9.28
CA ARG A 159 34.31 48.44 9.47
C ARG A 159 33.48 49.00 8.31
N THR A 160 32.57 48.20 7.76
CA THR A 160 31.26 48.67 7.30
C THR A 160 30.19 47.65 7.69
N ALA A 161 29.06 48.15 8.17
CA ALA A 161 27.93 47.42 8.74
C ALA A 161 26.99 46.88 7.63
N PRO A 162 26.09 45.92 7.95
CA PRO A 162 25.41 45.10 6.95
C PRO A 162 24.06 45.67 6.51
N GLU A 163 23.72 45.48 5.23
CA GLU A 163 22.34 45.55 4.76
C GLU A 163 21.67 44.17 4.85
N LYS A 164 20.40 44.22 5.27
CA LYS A 164 19.57 43.13 5.75
C LYS A 164 19.20 42.15 4.62
N ALA A 165 19.72 40.93 4.70
CA ALA A 165 19.08 39.78 4.07
C ALA A 165 17.89 39.34 4.94
N VAL A 166 16.71 39.25 4.33
CA VAL A 166 15.48 38.73 4.92
C VAL A 166 15.67 37.24 5.22
N GLY A 167 15.69 36.89 6.51
CA GLY A 167 15.92 35.53 6.97
C GLY A 167 14.76 34.60 6.65
N LEU A 168 15.05 33.51 5.94
CA LEU A 168 14.33 32.24 6.07
C LEU A 168 14.91 31.48 7.27
N PRO A 169 14.11 30.79 8.08
CA PRO A 169 14.61 30.02 9.20
C PRO A 169 15.41 28.82 8.68
N ILE A 170 16.72 28.85 8.90
CA ILE A 170 17.58 27.67 8.80
C ILE A 170 17.20 26.78 9.98
N HIS A 171 16.45 25.71 9.72
CA HIS A 171 16.33 24.61 10.66
C HIS A 171 17.72 24.01 10.84
N THR A 172 18.30 24.20 12.02
CA THR A 172 19.50 23.48 12.44
C THR A 172 19.15 21.99 12.44
N PRO A 173 19.99 21.09 11.89
CA PRO A 173 19.69 19.67 11.90
C PRO A 173 19.69 19.20 13.36
N VAL A 174 18.51 18.83 13.86
CA VAL A 174 18.41 18.03 15.06
C VAL A 174 19.05 16.70 14.70
N ALA A 175 20.18 16.38 15.34
CA ALA A 175 20.70 15.03 15.40
C ALA A 175 19.68 14.19 16.17
N ASP A 176 18.60 13.80 15.50
CA ASP A 176 17.62 12.90 16.07
C ASP A 176 18.27 11.51 16.09
N HIS A 177 18.52 11.00 17.29
CA HIS A 177 19.14 9.69 17.53
C HIS A 177 18.32 8.52 16.95
N ARG A 178 17.18 8.80 16.30
CA ARG A 178 16.27 7.86 15.66
C ARG A 178 16.43 7.74 14.14
N LEU A 179 17.32 8.53 13.50
CA LEU A 179 17.60 8.34 12.08
C LEU A 179 18.27 6.97 11.87
N ALA A 180 17.55 6.06 11.23
CA ALA A 180 18.06 4.78 10.81
C ALA A 180 18.28 4.80 9.30
N MET A 181 19.40 4.23 8.87
CA MET A 181 19.79 4.13 7.48
C MET A 181 19.92 2.64 7.17
N PHE A 182 19.45 2.21 6.01
CA PHE A 182 19.46 0.81 5.58
C PHE A 182 19.84 0.74 4.11
N ALA A 183 20.41 -0.38 3.66
CA ALA A 183 20.75 -0.61 2.26
C ALA A 183 20.07 -1.88 1.72
N PRO A 184 18.76 -1.81 1.41
CA PRO A 184 18.12 -2.66 0.43
C PRO A 184 18.19 -4.17 0.55
N ASN A 185 18.13 -4.89 -0.56
CA ASN A 185 18.80 -4.79 -1.86
C ASN A 185 20.31 -5.12 -1.83
N ILE A 186 21.04 -4.83 -0.75
CA ILE A 186 22.28 -5.56 -0.45
C ILE A 186 21.92 -6.77 0.41
N LYS A 187 22.06 -7.98 -0.13
CA LYS A 187 21.82 -9.24 0.60
C LYS A 187 22.72 -9.34 1.83
N LYS A 188 22.36 -10.16 2.83
CA LYS A 188 23.10 -10.29 4.11
C LYS A 188 24.57 -10.65 3.94
N ASN A 189 24.90 -11.40 2.89
CA ASN A 189 26.26 -11.79 2.49
C ASN A 189 27.03 -10.66 1.74
N GLY A 190 26.43 -9.49 1.54
CA GLY A 190 27.00 -8.38 0.77
C GLY A 190 26.75 -8.47 -0.73
N LEU A 191 25.96 -9.45 -1.22
CA LEU A 191 25.70 -9.57 -2.65
C LEU A 191 24.65 -8.56 -3.13
N LEU A 192 24.92 -7.93 -4.26
CA LEU A 192 23.98 -7.08 -5.01
C LEU A 192 23.93 -7.58 -6.46
N GLU A 193 22.76 -7.70 -7.07
CA GLU A 193 22.66 -8.10 -8.48
C GLU A 193 23.17 -6.97 -9.39
N ALA A 194 23.93 -7.30 -10.43
CA ALA A 194 24.59 -6.31 -11.28
C ALA A 194 23.65 -5.40 -12.07
N ASP A 195 22.39 -5.81 -12.24
CA ASP A 195 21.34 -5.05 -12.91
C ASP A 195 20.40 -4.31 -11.94
N ARG A 196 20.57 -4.48 -10.63
CA ARG A 196 19.81 -3.77 -9.60
C ARG A 196 20.62 -2.55 -9.11
N PRO A 197 19.99 -1.37 -9.00
CA PRO A 197 20.70 -0.18 -8.55
C PRO A 197 21.02 -0.27 -7.06
N LEU A 198 22.05 0.38 -6.56
CA LEU A 198 22.36 0.37 -5.12
C LEU A 198 21.43 1.36 -4.39
N VAL A 199 20.57 0.89 -3.47
CA VAL A 199 19.55 1.75 -2.84
C VAL A 199 19.81 1.89 -1.35
N ILE A 200 19.72 3.11 -0.84
CA ILE A 200 19.80 3.42 0.59
C ILE A 200 18.51 4.08 1.04
N HIS A 201 17.91 3.54 2.11
CA HIS A 201 16.69 4.01 2.73
C HIS A 201 16.98 4.69 4.07
N PHE A 202 16.14 5.66 4.42
CA PHE A 202 16.18 6.40 5.66
C PHE A 202 14.82 6.30 6.37
N SER A 203 14.82 6.12 7.69
CA SER A 203 13.58 6.08 8.50
C SER A 203 12.79 7.40 8.49
N GLN A 204 13.43 8.49 8.07
CA GLN A 204 12.86 9.83 7.93
C GLN A 204 13.58 10.61 6.81
N PRO A 205 12.98 11.69 6.27
CA PRO A 205 13.59 12.48 5.19
C PRO A 205 14.98 13.00 5.57
N VAL A 206 15.94 12.89 4.66
CA VAL A 206 17.31 13.39 4.82
C VAL A 206 17.59 14.46 3.78
N ASP A 207 18.08 15.63 4.21
CA ASP A 207 18.55 16.65 3.27
C ASP A 207 19.74 16.09 2.46
N PRO A 208 19.67 16.08 1.12
CA PRO A 208 20.76 15.60 0.26
C PRO A 208 22.12 16.22 0.57
N ALA A 209 22.18 17.47 1.07
CA ALA A 209 23.41 18.15 1.41
C ALA A 209 24.14 17.54 2.64
N PHE A 210 23.44 16.72 3.43
CA PHE A 210 24.02 16.06 4.61
C PHE A 210 24.37 14.60 4.37
N PHE A 211 24.01 14.03 3.22
CA PHE A 211 24.36 12.65 2.87
C PHE A 211 25.67 12.62 2.09
N ASN A 212 26.61 11.79 2.55
CA ASN A 212 27.87 11.52 1.86
C ASN A 212 28.06 10.01 1.71
N PHE A 213 28.60 9.61 0.57
CA PHE A 213 28.98 8.22 0.34
C PHE A 213 30.34 8.12 -0.35
N THR A 214 31.03 7.00 -0.12
CA THR A 214 32.24 6.61 -0.85
C THR A 214 32.16 5.13 -1.19
N ILE A 215 32.63 4.76 -2.37
CA ILE A 215 32.71 3.37 -2.84
C ILE A 215 34.17 3.10 -3.20
N THR A 216 34.76 2.04 -2.64
CA THR A 216 36.20 1.74 -2.80
C THR A 216 36.45 0.27 -3.18
N PRO A 217 37.28 -0.03 -4.19
CA PRO A 217 37.94 0.90 -5.10
C PRO A 217 36.93 1.64 -5.99
N GLU A 218 37.25 2.89 -6.35
CA GLU A 218 36.44 3.68 -7.27
C GLU A 218 36.73 3.20 -8.70
N GLU A 219 35.95 2.24 -9.17
CA GLU A 219 36.07 1.70 -10.54
C GLU A 219 35.29 2.52 -11.57
N THR A 220 34.26 3.24 -11.13
CA THR A 220 33.38 4.09 -11.95
C THR A 220 32.83 5.24 -11.10
N ALA A 221 32.37 6.32 -11.74
CA ALA A 221 31.71 7.41 -11.05
C ALA A 221 30.30 6.98 -10.60
N TRP A 222 29.85 7.43 -9.43
CA TRP A 222 28.52 7.13 -8.92
C TRP A 222 27.73 8.43 -8.69
N ALA A 223 26.48 8.46 -9.13
CA ALA A 223 25.58 9.60 -8.97
C ALA A 223 24.42 9.24 -8.03
N PRO A 224 24.15 10.04 -6.98
CA PRO A 224 22.97 9.85 -6.15
C PRO A 224 21.71 10.41 -6.84
N GLN A 225 20.65 9.61 -6.88
CA GLN A 225 19.32 10.00 -7.34
C GLN A 225 18.34 9.91 -6.18
N TRP A 226 17.72 11.03 -5.81
CA TRP A 226 16.84 11.11 -4.66
C TRP A 226 15.38 10.86 -5.02
N SER A 227 14.69 10.13 -4.15
CA SER A 227 13.23 10.12 -4.09
C SER A 227 12.66 11.50 -3.75
N THR A 228 11.43 11.77 -4.14
CA THR A 228 10.77 13.08 -3.92
C THR A 228 10.49 13.38 -2.45
N ASP A 229 10.42 12.37 -1.59
CA ASP A 229 10.22 12.53 -0.14
C ASP A 229 11.55 12.52 0.65
N PHE A 230 12.68 12.40 -0.05
CA PHE A 230 14.03 12.32 0.48
C PHE A 230 14.25 11.20 1.52
N ARG A 231 13.44 10.14 1.49
CA ARG A 231 13.63 8.95 2.35
C ARG A 231 14.41 7.84 1.67
N ARG A 232 14.72 7.99 0.39
CA ARG A 232 15.46 7.03 -0.43
C ARG A 232 16.44 7.73 -1.35
N VAL A 233 17.66 7.20 -1.44
CA VAL A 233 18.67 7.58 -2.44
C VAL A 233 19.13 6.34 -3.19
N THR A 234 19.09 6.42 -4.51
CA THR A 234 19.58 5.41 -5.43
C THR A 234 20.94 5.84 -5.95
N LEU A 235 21.98 5.05 -5.66
CA LEU A 235 23.33 5.26 -6.17
C LEU A 235 23.44 4.57 -7.52
N VAL A 236 23.55 5.37 -8.58
CA VAL A 236 23.62 4.89 -9.97
C VAL A 236 25.07 4.99 -10.45
N PRO A 237 25.69 3.88 -10.87
CA PRO A 237 27.04 3.93 -11.41
C PRO A 237 27.02 4.45 -12.86
N ALA A 238 28.07 5.15 -13.27
CA ALA A 238 28.24 5.62 -14.65
C ALA A 238 28.52 4.45 -15.61
N ASP A 239 29.24 3.43 -15.14
CA ASP A 239 29.49 2.17 -15.83
C ASP A 239 29.10 0.98 -14.94
N THR A 240 28.64 -0.13 -15.51
CA THR A 240 28.29 -1.31 -14.70
C THR A 240 29.54 -1.87 -14.00
N PRO A 241 29.54 -2.02 -12.67
CA PRO A 241 30.65 -2.62 -11.94
C PRO A 241 30.93 -4.06 -12.38
N ALA A 242 32.19 -4.50 -12.31
CA ALA A 242 32.55 -5.86 -12.67
C ALA A 242 32.01 -6.87 -11.63
N PRO A 243 31.34 -7.97 -12.04
CA PRO A 243 30.87 -8.99 -11.11
C PRO A 243 32.01 -9.65 -10.33
N GLY A 244 31.71 -10.09 -9.10
CA GLY A 244 32.60 -10.86 -8.23
C GLY A 244 33.67 -10.06 -7.49
N ARG A 245 33.85 -8.77 -7.80
CA ARG A 245 34.79 -7.91 -7.07
C ARG A 245 34.11 -7.22 -5.87
N PRO A 246 34.72 -7.27 -4.67
CA PRO A 246 34.21 -6.52 -3.53
C PRO A 246 34.49 -5.02 -3.67
N LEU A 247 33.43 -4.23 -3.58
CA LEU A 247 33.43 -2.78 -3.37
C LEU A 247 33.00 -2.49 -1.93
N ASN A 248 33.71 -1.60 -1.23
CA ASN A 248 33.29 -1.17 0.09
C ASN A 248 32.53 0.15 -0.01
N LEU A 249 31.23 0.11 0.27
CA LEU A 249 30.38 1.27 0.45
C LEU A 249 30.52 1.79 1.89
N THR A 250 30.89 3.06 2.02
CA THR A 250 30.69 3.83 3.24
C THR A 250 29.67 4.92 2.94
N ALA A 251 28.48 4.83 3.52
CA ALA A 251 27.45 5.84 3.45
C ALA A 251 27.28 6.49 4.83
N SER A 252 27.07 7.80 4.89
CA SER A 252 26.98 8.56 6.14
C SER A 252 26.05 9.75 6.00
N VAL A 253 25.38 10.10 7.09
CA VAL A 253 24.66 11.36 7.22
C VAL A 253 25.40 12.24 8.23
N LEU A 254 25.61 13.53 7.93
CA LEU A 254 26.34 14.45 8.79
C LEU A 254 25.72 14.51 10.19
N GLY A 255 26.48 14.07 11.21
CA GLY A 255 26.00 14.01 12.61
C GLY A 255 25.04 12.85 12.90
N GLY A 256 24.85 11.91 11.97
CA GLY A 256 23.93 10.78 12.05
C GLY A 256 24.62 9.41 11.88
N PRO A 257 23.86 8.37 11.47
CA PRO A 257 24.38 7.02 11.32
C PRO A 257 25.37 6.90 10.15
N VAL A 258 26.29 5.94 10.27
CA VAL A 258 27.22 5.53 9.22
C VAL A 258 26.98 4.06 8.92
N ILE A 259 26.81 3.72 7.65
CA ILE A 259 26.78 2.34 7.17
C ILE A 259 28.09 2.05 6.45
N GLN A 260 28.72 0.96 6.84
CA GLN A 260 29.80 0.35 6.09
C GLN A 260 29.37 -1.04 5.65
N ARG A 261 29.45 -1.30 4.34
CA ARG A 261 29.10 -2.57 3.73
C ARG A 261 30.15 -2.92 2.68
N SER A 262 30.60 -4.17 2.72
CA SER A 262 31.28 -4.76 1.57
C SER A 262 30.19 -5.30 0.64
N ILE A 263 30.24 -4.85 -0.61
CA ILE A 263 29.29 -5.15 -1.67
C ILE A 263 30.03 -5.95 -2.72
N GLN A 264 29.52 -7.12 -3.07
CA GLN A 264 30.01 -7.88 -4.21
C GLN A 264 28.89 -7.95 -5.22
N PHE A 265 29.14 -7.47 -6.44
CA PHE A 265 28.17 -7.64 -7.51
C PHE A 265 28.09 -9.11 -7.88
N ARG A 266 26.94 -9.75 -7.67
CA ARG A 266 26.73 -11.13 -8.07
C ARG A 266 26.79 -11.19 -9.60
N LYS A 267 27.49 -12.19 -10.13
CA LYS A 267 27.39 -12.54 -11.56
C LYS A 267 25.93 -12.85 -11.85
N LEU A 268 25.34 -12.16 -12.82
CA LEU A 268 23.99 -12.48 -13.25
C LEU A 268 23.99 -13.89 -13.87
N PRO A 269 22.90 -14.65 -13.72
CA PRO A 269 22.67 -15.85 -14.53
C PRO A 269 22.93 -15.55 -16.01
N SER A 270 23.48 -16.50 -16.75
CA SER A 270 23.99 -16.25 -18.10
C SER A 270 22.93 -15.68 -19.06
N ALA A 271 21.66 -16.09 -18.92
CA ALA A 271 20.54 -15.56 -19.69
C ALA A 271 20.27 -14.08 -19.38
N ARG A 272 20.18 -13.77 -18.09
CA ARG A 272 19.95 -12.42 -17.59
C ARG A 272 21.11 -11.49 -17.89
N GLN A 273 22.36 -11.99 -17.80
CA GLN A 273 23.56 -11.25 -18.21
C GLN A 273 23.49 -10.88 -19.70
N LEU A 274 23.10 -11.82 -20.56
CA LEU A 274 22.97 -11.60 -22.00
C LEU A 274 21.85 -10.58 -22.33
N ALA A 275 20.71 -10.68 -21.65
CA ALA A 275 19.61 -9.72 -21.80
C ALA A 275 20.03 -8.32 -21.32
N TYR A 276 20.71 -8.23 -20.18
CA TYR A 276 21.24 -6.99 -19.63
C TYR A 276 22.27 -6.34 -20.57
N ASP A 277 23.18 -7.13 -21.13
CA ASP A 277 24.22 -6.63 -22.05
C ASP A 277 23.65 -6.16 -23.39
N LEU A 278 22.60 -6.81 -23.88
CA LEU A 278 21.83 -6.34 -25.02
C LEU A 278 21.12 -5.00 -24.72
N LYS A 279 20.48 -4.89 -23.55
CA LYS A 279 19.80 -3.66 -23.10
C LYS A 279 20.77 -2.49 -22.95
N CYS A 280 21.97 -2.75 -22.44
CA CYS A 280 23.03 -1.75 -22.29
C CYS A 280 23.78 -1.45 -23.60
N GLY A 281 23.47 -2.15 -24.71
CA GLY A 281 24.15 -1.99 -25.99
C GLY A 281 25.60 -2.51 -26.01
N ARG A 282 25.99 -3.36 -25.05
CA ARG A 282 27.32 -4.00 -25.01
C ARG A 282 27.46 -5.12 -26.05
N ILE A 283 26.34 -5.75 -26.38
CA ILE A 283 26.20 -6.66 -27.52
C ILE A 283 25.03 -6.20 -28.37
N ASP A 284 25.08 -6.50 -29.67
CA ASP A 284 23.96 -6.22 -30.56
C ASP A 284 22.96 -7.40 -30.64
N ILE A 285 21.84 -7.20 -31.33
CA ILE A 285 20.79 -8.20 -31.48
C ILE A 285 21.26 -9.47 -32.21
N ASN A 286 22.23 -9.36 -33.12
CA ASN A 286 22.78 -10.49 -33.87
C ASN A 286 23.68 -11.35 -32.96
N GLN A 287 24.57 -10.70 -32.20
CA GLN A 287 25.40 -11.36 -31.20
C GLN A 287 24.55 -12.04 -30.12
N ALA A 288 23.53 -11.35 -29.61
CA ALA A 288 22.63 -11.91 -28.61
C ALA A 288 21.87 -13.13 -29.14
N ALA A 289 21.32 -13.09 -30.35
CA ALA A 289 20.64 -14.24 -30.97
C ALA A 289 21.61 -15.42 -31.19
N ARG A 290 22.82 -15.16 -31.65
CA ARG A 290 23.86 -16.17 -31.84
C ARG A 290 24.25 -16.83 -30.52
N TYR A 291 24.51 -16.04 -29.48
CA TYR A 291 24.88 -16.55 -28.17
C TYR A 291 23.76 -17.34 -27.51
N ARG A 292 22.49 -16.97 -27.70
CA ARG A 292 21.32 -17.77 -27.26
C ARG A 292 21.26 -19.16 -27.89
N ILE A 293 21.58 -19.30 -29.17
CA ILE A 293 21.62 -20.61 -29.83
C ILE A 293 22.86 -21.39 -29.39
N LEU A 294 24.03 -20.76 -29.42
CA LEU A 294 25.28 -21.44 -29.10
C LEU A 294 25.31 -21.92 -27.63
N ARG A 295 24.78 -21.17 -26.67
CA ARG A 295 24.73 -21.63 -25.27
C ARG A 295 23.93 -22.93 -25.07
N LEU A 296 22.96 -23.20 -25.95
CA LEU A 296 22.11 -24.40 -25.86
C LEU A 296 22.75 -25.61 -26.49
N PHE A 297 23.43 -25.44 -27.64
CA PHE A 297 23.90 -26.56 -28.46
C PHE A 297 25.42 -26.72 -28.48
N ARG A 298 26.16 -25.65 -28.17
CA ARG A 298 27.64 -25.54 -28.22
C ARG A 298 28.15 -24.54 -27.17
N PRO A 299 27.95 -24.78 -25.86
CA PRO A 299 28.27 -23.82 -24.81
C PRO A 299 29.75 -23.42 -24.77
N GLY A 300 30.68 -24.27 -25.24
CA GLY A 300 32.08 -23.90 -25.46
C GLY A 300 32.28 -22.71 -26.40
N GLY A 301 31.35 -22.47 -27.33
CA GLY A 301 31.40 -21.42 -28.36
C GLY A 301 30.95 -20.03 -27.92
N VAL A 302 30.50 -19.85 -26.67
CA VAL A 302 30.13 -18.53 -26.11
C VAL A 302 31.15 -18.06 -25.06
N PRO A 303 31.32 -16.73 -24.88
CA PRO A 303 32.08 -16.18 -23.77
C PRO A 303 31.64 -16.75 -22.41
N GLU A 304 32.60 -16.93 -21.49
CA GLU A 304 32.37 -17.50 -20.15
C GLU A 304 31.31 -16.75 -19.32
N SER A 305 31.12 -15.45 -19.57
CA SER A 305 30.06 -14.66 -18.95
C SER A 305 28.65 -15.06 -19.37
N TYR A 306 28.49 -15.65 -20.57
CA TYR A 306 27.21 -16.08 -21.15
C TYR A 306 27.05 -17.60 -21.20
N ARG A 307 28.05 -18.36 -20.72
CA ARG A 307 27.94 -19.81 -20.61
C ARG A 307 27.04 -20.17 -19.42
N PRO A 308 26.01 -21.01 -19.59
CA PRO A 308 25.19 -21.46 -18.49
C PRO A 308 26.00 -22.32 -17.53
N GLU A 309 25.75 -22.20 -16.23
CA GLU A 309 26.34 -23.10 -15.22
C GLU A 309 25.75 -24.51 -15.32
N ARG A 310 24.48 -24.59 -15.69
CA ARG A 310 23.73 -25.81 -16.01
C ARG A 310 22.75 -25.52 -17.15
N ALA A 311 22.55 -26.47 -18.05
CA ALA A 311 21.55 -26.31 -19.10
C ALA A 311 20.13 -26.16 -18.53
N PRO A 312 19.27 -25.34 -19.14
CA PRO A 312 17.87 -25.25 -18.73
C PRO A 312 17.16 -26.58 -18.94
N ALA A 313 16.12 -26.86 -18.15
CA ALA A 313 15.32 -28.08 -18.29
C ALA A 313 14.68 -28.17 -19.69
N SER A 314 14.07 -27.08 -20.17
CA SER A 314 13.61 -26.92 -21.55
C SER A 314 14.41 -25.85 -22.31
N ALA A 315 14.79 -26.15 -23.56
CA ALA A 315 15.38 -25.15 -24.44
C ALA A 315 14.33 -24.27 -25.15
N THR A 316 13.04 -24.57 -24.99
CA THR A 316 11.92 -23.95 -25.73
C THR A 316 11.89 -22.42 -25.63
N PRO A 317 11.97 -21.77 -24.45
CA PRO A 317 11.91 -20.31 -24.34
C PRO A 317 13.00 -19.60 -25.12
N THR A 318 14.22 -20.15 -25.06
CA THR A 318 15.38 -19.57 -25.73
C THR A 318 15.22 -19.62 -27.25
N LEU A 319 14.67 -20.72 -27.78
CA LEU A 319 14.40 -20.85 -29.21
C LEU A 319 13.29 -19.91 -29.68
N ILE A 320 12.23 -19.73 -28.87
CA ILE A 320 11.14 -18.79 -29.14
C ILE A 320 11.66 -17.35 -29.20
N GLU A 321 12.52 -16.96 -28.26
CA GLU A 321 13.08 -15.60 -28.22
C GLU A 321 13.92 -15.29 -29.46
N VAL A 322 14.71 -16.26 -29.92
CA VAL A 322 15.45 -16.17 -31.18
C VAL A 322 14.49 -16.09 -32.36
N GLN A 323 13.47 -16.94 -32.41
CA GLN A 323 12.47 -16.96 -33.47
C GLN A 323 11.70 -15.64 -33.59
N LYS A 324 11.28 -15.06 -32.47
CA LYS A 324 10.58 -13.77 -32.39
C LYS A 324 11.37 -12.63 -33.01
N ASN A 325 12.70 -12.72 -32.97
CA ASN A 325 13.59 -11.69 -33.48
C ASN A 325 14.19 -12.03 -34.86
N LEU A 326 13.88 -13.18 -35.47
CA LEU A 326 14.50 -13.63 -36.73
C LEU A 326 14.47 -12.57 -37.82
N ASP A 327 13.35 -11.84 -37.95
CA ASP A 327 13.19 -10.81 -38.98
C ASP A 327 14.02 -9.55 -38.76
N ARG A 328 14.48 -9.33 -37.52
CA ARG A 328 15.35 -8.22 -37.14
C ARG A 328 16.84 -8.57 -37.28
N LEU A 329 17.17 -9.85 -37.47
CA LEU A 329 18.54 -10.31 -37.65
C LEU A 329 19.00 -10.07 -39.08
N ASP A 330 20.30 -9.80 -39.22
CA ASP A 330 20.93 -9.73 -40.52
C ASP A 330 20.95 -11.11 -41.22
N GLU A 331 21.10 -11.09 -42.55
CA GLU A 331 21.04 -12.29 -43.37
C GLU A 331 22.15 -13.31 -43.03
N ALA A 332 23.31 -12.84 -42.58
CA ALA A 332 24.42 -13.71 -42.22
C ALA A 332 24.11 -14.50 -40.94
N THR A 333 23.65 -13.79 -39.91
CA THR A 333 23.26 -14.34 -38.61
C THR A 333 22.06 -15.27 -38.77
N ARG A 334 21.05 -14.86 -39.55
CA ARG A 334 19.88 -15.70 -39.85
C ARG A 334 20.29 -17.02 -40.50
N ARG A 335 21.22 -16.99 -41.46
CA ARG A 335 21.73 -18.20 -42.12
C ARG A 335 22.53 -19.09 -41.18
N GLU A 336 23.25 -18.51 -40.22
CA GLU A 336 24.01 -19.26 -39.21
C GLU A 336 23.09 -20.00 -38.23
N ILE A 337 22.01 -19.37 -37.77
CA ILE A 337 21.14 -19.94 -36.72
C ILE A 337 19.99 -20.81 -37.26
N MET A 338 19.56 -20.60 -38.51
CA MET A 338 18.42 -21.32 -39.08
C MET A 338 18.56 -22.85 -38.99
N PRO A 339 19.72 -23.47 -39.25
CA PRO A 339 19.90 -24.93 -39.14
C PRO A 339 19.49 -25.54 -37.79
N TYR A 340 19.58 -24.80 -36.68
CA TYR A 340 19.19 -25.26 -35.34
C TYR A 340 17.67 -25.28 -35.12
N LEU A 341 16.96 -24.43 -35.87
CA LEU A 341 15.51 -24.30 -35.77
C LEU A 341 14.79 -25.26 -36.73
N LEU A 342 15.47 -25.83 -37.73
CA LEU A 342 14.84 -26.67 -38.74
C LEU A 342 14.57 -28.09 -38.23
N SER A 343 13.40 -28.63 -38.61
CA SER A 343 13.03 -30.03 -38.37
C SER A 343 14.08 -30.99 -38.95
N PRO A 344 14.34 -32.16 -38.33
CA PRO A 344 15.33 -33.13 -38.81
C PRO A 344 15.05 -33.67 -40.22
N GLU A 345 13.81 -33.58 -40.69
CA GLU A 345 13.47 -33.97 -42.07
C GLU A 345 14.00 -32.98 -43.12
N ASN A 346 14.40 -31.77 -42.72
CA ASN A 346 15.04 -30.80 -43.61
C ASN A 346 16.54 -31.11 -43.72
N PRO A 347 17.11 -31.31 -44.93
CA PRO A 347 18.54 -31.58 -45.12
C PRO A 347 19.51 -30.51 -44.59
N ASP A 348 19.04 -29.27 -44.44
CA ASP A 348 19.82 -28.17 -43.88
C ASP A 348 19.78 -28.11 -42.35
N SER A 349 18.97 -28.96 -41.70
CA SER A 349 18.92 -29.09 -40.24
C SER A 349 20.20 -29.71 -39.70
N ILE A 350 20.68 -29.23 -38.55
CA ILE A 350 21.80 -29.88 -37.84
C ILE A 350 21.46 -31.30 -37.38
N TRP A 351 20.16 -31.60 -37.23
CA TRP A 351 19.66 -32.88 -36.76
C TRP A 351 19.53 -33.91 -37.89
N HIS A 352 19.57 -33.48 -39.15
CA HIS A 352 19.25 -34.36 -40.29
C HIS A 352 20.12 -35.60 -40.36
N SER A 353 21.44 -35.42 -40.21
CA SER A 353 22.42 -36.51 -40.28
C SER A 353 22.26 -37.55 -39.17
N ARG A 354 21.72 -37.14 -38.01
CA ARG A 354 21.50 -38.00 -36.84
C ARG A 354 20.38 -39.02 -37.08
N PHE A 355 19.34 -38.62 -37.79
CA PHE A 355 18.18 -39.47 -38.08
C PHE A 355 18.21 -40.10 -39.49
N PHE A 356 18.82 -39.45 -40.47
CA PHE A 356 18.81 -39.89 -41.87
C PHE A 356 20.22 -40.13 -42.45
N PRO A 357 21.06 -40.98 -41.82
CA PRO A 357 22.41 -41.26 -42.31
C PRO A 357 22.35 -42.05 -43.63
N GLY A 358 22.60 -41.41 -44.76
CA GLY A 358 22.70 -42.09 -46.07
C GLY A 358 22.07 -41.36 -47.26
N ASN A 359 21.15 -40.41 -47.04
CA ASN A 359 20.63 -39.54 -48.09
C ASN A 359 21.58 -38.35 -48.33
N GLY A 360 22.74 -38.65 -48.92
CA GLY A 360 23.82 -37.69 -49.14
C GLY A 360 23.38 -36.41 -49.83
N GLY A 361 23.58 -35.29 -49.15
CA GLY A 361 23.33 -33.97 -49.70
C GLY A 361 23.93 -32.77 -48.95
N GLN A 362 24.84 -32.92 -47.98
CA GLN A 362 25.50 -31.73 -47.39
C GLN A 362 26.85 -31.44 -48.06
N LYS A 363 26.86 -30.35 -48.83
CA LYS A 363 28.03 -29.49 -48.99
C LYS A 363 28.36 -28.92 -47.59
N THR A 364 29.27 -29.57 -46.89
CA THR A 364 29.83 -29.05 -45.64
C THR A 364 30.37 -27.64 -45.87
N HIS A 365 29.80 -26.64 -45.18
CA HIS A 365 30.49 -25.38 -44.96
C HIS A 365 31.81 -25.69 -44.24
N LYS A 366 32.91 -25.14 -44.75
CA LYS A 366 34.29 -25.54 -44.47
C LYS A 366 34.65 -25.50 -42.97
N GLY A 367 35.08 -26.65 -42.44
CA GLY A 367 35.95 -26.73 -41.25
C GLY A 367 35.88 -28.07 -40.49
N PHE A 368 36.72 -29.05 -40.88
CA PHE A 368 37.04 -30.33 -40.18
C PHE A 368 35.88 -31.34 -40.00
N ARG A 369 36.00 -32.68 -40.13
CA ARG A 369 37.12 -33.65 -40.24
C ARG A 369 36.74 -34.79 -41.22
N LEU A 370 37.71 -35.33 -41.98
CA LEU A 370 37.57 -36.57 -42.76
C LEU A 370 37.64 -37.81 -41.84
N ILE A 371 36.55 -38.57 -41.70
CA ILE A 371 36.57 -40.05 -41.64
C ILE A 371 35.28 -40.57 -42.29
N SER A 372 35.39 -41.19 -43.46
CA SER A 372 34.32 -42.00 -44.05
C SER A 372 34.34 -43.39 -43.41
N THR A 373 33.44 -43.65 -42.48
CA THR A 373 33.05 -45.02 -42.14
C THR A 373 31.81 -45.37 -42.96
N ALA A 374 31.79 -46.59 -43.52
CA ALA A 374 30.63 -47.10 -44.24
C ALA A 374 29.56 -47.50 -43.23
N TRP A 375 28.53 -46.67 -43.06
CA TRP A 375 27.34 -47.02 -42.29
C TRP A 375 26.42 -47.80 -43.23
N ALA A 376 26.09 -49.04 -42.86
CA ALA A 376 25.02 -49.80 -43.50
C ALA A 376 23.70 -49.00 -43.40
N ASP A 377 22.76 -49.23 -44.32
CA ASP A 377 21.42 -48.60 -44.42
C ASP A 377 20.60 -48.69 -43.10
N ALA A 378 21.01 -47.95 -42.07
CA ALA A 378 20.31 -47.79 -40.82
C ALA A 378 19.17 -46.81 -41.09
N ARG A 379 18.01 -47.36 -41.44
CA ARG A 379 16.79 -46.55 -41.52
C ARG A 379 16.53 -45.96 -40.14
N PRO A 380 16.08 -44.69 -40.05
CA PRO A 380 15.71 -44.10 -38.79
C PRO A 380 14.68 -44.99 -38.09
N LEU A 381 14.93 -45.24 -36.80
CA LEU A 381 13.99 -45.97 -35.96
C LEU A 381 12.72 -45.13 -35.83
N ARG A 382 11.58 -45.73 -36.14
CA ARG A 382 10.29 -45.04 -36.20
C ARG A 382 9.20 -45.91 -35.62
N ASP A 383 8.42 -45.34 -34.72
CA ASP A 383 7.15 -45.89 -34.29
C ASP A 383 6.02 -44.86 -34.41
N ILE A 384 4.78 -45.34 -34.40
CA ILE A 384 3.57 -44.55 -34.60
C ILE A 384 2.58 -44.90 -33.50
N TYR A 385 2.00 -43.85 -32.90
CA TYR A 385 0.83 -43.96 -32.05
C TYR A 385 -0.33 -43.18 -32.71
N HIS A 386 -1.46 -43.85 -32.89
CA HIS A 386 -2.69 -43.22 -33.35
C HIS A 386 -3.55 -42.88 -32.14
N THR A 387 -3.88 -41.60 -31.99
CA THR A 387 -4.72 -41.12 -30.91
C THR A 387 -6.18 -41.49 -31.17
N ASP A 388 -6.99 -41.53 -30.11
CA ASP A 388 -8.43 -41.78 -30.23
C ASP A 388 -9.17 -40.63 -30.96
N THR A 389 -8.50 -39.48 -31.13
CA THR A 389 -9.00 -38.25 -31.76
C THR A 389 -8.62 -38.13 -33.24
N GLY A 390 -7.99 -39.17 -33.80
CA GLY A 390 -7.59 -39.24 -35.21
C GLY A 390 -6.27 -38.53 -35.52
N TYR A 391 -5.52 -38.12 -34.50
CA TYR A 391 -4.18 -37.57 -34.64
C TYR A 391 -3.14 -38.70 -34.65
N THR A 392 -1.99 -38.45 -35.26
CA THR A 392 -0.91 -39.42 -35.39
C THR A 392 0.37 -38.87 -34.80
N LEU A 393 0.84 -39.49 -33.72
CA LEU A 393 2.15 -39.19 -33.15
C LEU A 393 3.20 -40.05 -33.83
N VAL A 394 4.18 -39.41 -34.46
CA VAL A 394 5.30 -40.10 -35.09
C VAL A 394 6.52 -39.93 -34.21
N ILE A 395 7.01 -41.03 -33.64
CA ILE A 395 8.12 -41.06 -32.71
C ILE A 395 9.33 -41.61 -33.45
N TRP A 396 10.37 -40.80 -33.55
CA TRP A 396 11.64 -41.16 -34.16
C TRP A 396 12.70 -41.31 -33.09
N GLY A 397 13.63 -42.25 -33.27
CA GLY A 397 14.83 -42.38 -32.46
C GLY A 397 16.07 -42.42 -33.33
N GLU A 398 17.20 -42.02 -32.76
CA GLU A 398 18.50 -42.30 -33.37
C GLU A 398 18.72 -43.81 -33.54
N PRO A 399 19.59 -44.24 -34.47
CA PRO A 399 19.96 -45.64 -34.57
C PRO A 399 20.43 -46.21 -33.22
N GLY A 400 19.81 -47.29 -32.76
CA GLY A 400 20.12 -47.94 -31.48
C GLY A 400 19.24 -47.54 -30.28
N MET A 401 18.17 -46.76 -30.50
CA MET A 401 17.23 -46.31 -29.46
C MET A 401 15.90 -47.07 -29.41
N GLU A 402 15.91 -48.36 -29.74
CA GLU A 402 14.70 -49.19 -29.83
C GLU A 402 13.86 -49.18 -28.55
N ASP A 403 14.53 -49.26 -27.39
CA ASP A 403 13.88 -49.35 -26.09
C ASP A 403 13.29 -48.01 -25.65
N GLU A 404 13.98 -46.90 -25.93
CA GLU A 404 13.56 -45.53 -25.62
C GLU A 404 12.35 -45.13 -26.47
N VAL A 405 12.36 -45.44 -27.77
CA VAL A 405 11.20 -45.20 -28.65
C VAL A 405 9.99 -46.01 -28.19
N ALA A 406 10.20 -47.28 -27.83
CA ALA A 406 9.13 -48.12 -27.29
C ALA A 406 8.63 -47.60 -25.93
N LEU A 407 9.52 -47.10 -25.07
CA LEU A 407 9.17 -46.48 -23.80
C LEU A 407 8.34 -45.21 -24.01
N ALA A 408 8.81 -44.26 -24.82
CA ALA A 408 8.09 -43.03 -25.13
C ALA A 408 6.69 -43.30 -25.68
N LYS A 409 6.56 -44.24 -26.62
CA LYS A 409 5.26 -44.67 -27.13
C LYS A 409 4.37 -45.25 -26.04
N ARG A 410 4.90 -46.14 -25.18
CA ARG A 410 4.15 -46.71 -24.06
C ARG A 410 3.68 -45.64 -23.10
N MET A 411 4.53 -44.66 -22.78
CA MET A 411 4.17 -43.55 -21.89
C MET A 411 3.01 -42.76 -22.47
N VAL A 412 3.12 -42.30 -23.72
CA VAL A 412 2.05 -41.53 -24.37
C VAL A 412 0.75 -42.32 -24.47
N ALA A 413 0.83 -43.61 -24.85
CA ALA A 413 -0.34 -44.48 -24.98
C ALA A 413 -1.01 -44.80 -23.63
N LYS A 414 -0.20 -45.06 -22.59
CA LYS A 414 -0.68 -45.43 -21.25
C LYS A 414 -1.42 -44.27 -20.58
N THR A 415 -0.87 -43.06 -20.66
CA THR A 415 -1.43 -41.88 -19.98
C THR A 415 -2.40 -41.08 -20.85
N LYS A 416 -2.51 -41.42 -22.16
CA LYS A 416 -3.35 -40.72 -23.12
C LYS A 416 -3.06 -39.21 -23.17
N MET A 417 -1.77 -38.85 -23.14
CA MET A 417 -1.33 -37.44 -22.96
C MET A 417 -1.97 -36.51 -23.97
N TYR A 418 -1.87 -36.86 -25.26
CA TYR A 418 -2.39 -36.04 -26.35
C TYR A 418 -3.90 -35.86 -26.22
N GLU A 419 -4.64 -36.95 -26.01
CA GLU A 419 -6.10 -36.92 -25.92
C GLU A 419 -6.57 -36.12 -24.70
N ARG A 420 -5.82 -36.14 -23.59
CA ARG A 420 -6.13 -35.37 -22.39
C ARG A 420 -5.87 -33.89 -22.60
N PHE A 421 -4.76 -33.51 -23.22
CA PHE A 421 -4.49 -32.11 -23.55
C PHE A 421 -5.47 -31.55 -24.59
N GLU A 422 -5.79 -32.31 -25.64
CA GLU A 422 -6.79 -31.90 -26.63
C GLU A 422 -8.16 -31.69 -25.97
N ARG A 423 -8.56 -32.58 -25.05
CA ARG A 423 -9.81 -32.43 -24.31
C ARG A 423 -9.78 -31.22 -23.37
N LEU A 424 -8.67 -31.04 -22.63
CA LEU A 424 -8.50 -29.94 -21.68
C LEU A 424 -8.60 -28.59 -22.39
N LEU A 425 -7.80 -28.40 -23.43
CA LEU A 425 -7.63 -27.12 -24.11
C LEU A 425 -8.65 -26.90 -25.23
N GLY A 426 -9.38 -27.94 -25.64
CA GLY A 426 -10.39 -27.85 -26.70
C GLY A 426 -9.82 -27.53 -28.08
N ARG A 427 -8.51 -27.71 -28.28
CA ARG A 427 -7.79 -27.46 -29.54
C ARG A 427 -6.79 -28.58 -29.81
N LYS A 428 -6.52 -28.80 -31.09
CA LYS A 428 -5.39 -29.61 -31.55
C LYS A 428 -4.13 -28.76 -31.61
N THR A 429 -2.97 -29.39 -31.59
CA THR A 429 -1.69 -28.75 -31.92
C THR A 429 -1.74 -28.16 -33.33
N ILE A 430 -0.93 -27.13 -33.63
CA ILE A 430 -0.83 -26.61 -34.99
C ILE A 430 -0.34 -27.72 -35.93
N ASP A 431 -0.98 -27.91 -37.08
CA ASP A 431 -0.47 -28.75 -38.16
C ASP A 431 -0.63 -28.12 -39.55
N LYS A 432 -0.09 -28.81 -40.55
CA LYS A 432 -0.29 -28.50 -41.97
C LYS A 432 -1.43 -29.32 -42.57
N GLY A 433 -2.40 -29.74 -41.76
CA GLY A 433 -3.52 -30.59 -42.16
C GLY A 433 -3.17 -32.07 -42.34
N ASP A 434 -1.99 -32.53 -41.94
CA ASP A 434 -1.60 -33.94 -41.97
C ASP A 434 -1.93 -34.69 -40.67
N ASN A 435 -2.52 -34.01 -39.66
CA ASN A 435 -2.87 -34.54 -38.34
C ASN A 435 -1.71 -35.28 -37.67
N LYS A 436 -0.50 -34.71 -37.75
CA LYS A 436 0.70 -35.31 -37.17
C LYS A 436 1.41 -34.38 -36.20
N LEU A 437 1.87 -34.97 -35.10
CA LEU A 437 2.86 -34.38 -34.20
C LEU A 437 4.10 -35.29 -34.22
N LYS A 438 5.27 -34.68 -34.31
CA LYS A 438 6.55 -35.40 -34.48
C LYS A 438 7.38 -35.25 -33.22
N ILE A 439 7.84 -36.38 -32.71
CA ILE A 439 8.68 -36.50 -31.52
C ILE A 439 9.98 -37.16 -31.96
N PHE A 440 11.11 -36.54 -31.64
CA PHE A 440 12.45 -37.01 -31.97
C PHE A 440 13.23 -37.27 -30.69
N LEU A 441 13.55 -38.52 -30.43
CA LEU A 441 14.42 -38.93 -29.34
C LEU A 441 15.86 -38.85 -29.81
N VAL A 442 16.67 -38.10 -29.09
CA VAL A 442 18.12 -37.97 -29.31
C VAL A 442 18.87 -38.44 -28.07
N LYS A 443 20.13 -38.84 -28.23
CA LYS A 443 20.96 -39.23 -27.10
C LYS A 443 21.14 -38.04 -26.16
N GLU A 444 21.69 -36.98 -26.71
CA GLU A 444 21.91 -35.68 -26.08
C GLU A 444 21.50 -34.58 -27.08
N LEU A 445 21.03 -33.42 -26.59
CA LEU A 445 20.73 -32.25 -27.42
C LEU A 445 21.98 -31.41 -27.74
N ILE A 446 23.12 -31.66 -27.09
CA ILE A 446 24.35 -30.88 -27.26
C ILE A 446 25.36 -31.65 -28.12
N ASP A 447 26.18 -30.93 -28.88
CA ASP A 447 27.43 -31.49 -29.45
C ASP A 447 28.51 -31.45 -28.36
N GLU A 448 29.15 -32.59 -28.04
CA GLU A 448 30.22 -32.70 -27.02
C GLU A 448 31.20 -31.49 -27.05
N ASP A 449 31.33 -30.78 -25.93
CA ASP A 449 32.33 -29.72 -25.77
C ASP A 449 33.75 -30.34 -25.75
N GLU A 450 34.78 -29.55 -26.10
CA GLU A 450 36.18 -30.02 -26.17
C GLU A 450 36.73 -30.59 -24.84
N ASP A 451 36.06 -30.33 -23.71
CA ASP A 451 36.44 -30.79 -22.36
C ASP A 451 35.66 -32.02 -21.85
N GLY A 452 34.66 -32.50 -22.60
CA GLY A 452 33.87 -33.68 -22.27
C GLY A 452 32.85 -33.50 -21.14
N SER A 453 32.60 -32.28 -20.66
CA SER A 453 31.51 -32.00 -19.72
C SER A 453 30.21 -31.74 -20.49
N VAL A 454 29.18 -32.59 -20.28
CA VAL A 454 27.88 -32.47 -20.94
C VAL A 454 26.80 -32.35 -19.87
N GLN A 455 26.10 -31.21 -19.85
CA GLN A 455 24.78 -31.09 -19.23
C GLN A 455 23.84 -30.58 -20.32
N SER A 456 22.89 -31.41 -20.73
CA SER A 456 21.94 -31.11 -21.80
C SER A 456 20.57 -30.72 -21.24
N SER A 457 19.76 -30.02 -22.02
CA SER A 457 18.34 -29.86 -21.69
C SER A 457 17.63 -31.22 -21.73
N LEU A 458 16.54 -31.37 -20.97
CA LEU A 458 15.71 -32.58 -20.98
C LEU A 458 14.94 -32.68 -22.30
N GLY A 459 14.42 -31.55 -22.78
CA GLY A 459 13.62 -31.48 -23.99
C GLY A 459 13.62 -30.11 -24.65
N MET A 460 13.00 -30.06 -25.83
CA MET A 460 12.63 -28.81 -26.48
C MET A 460 11.50 -28.99 -27.48
N CYS A 461 10.66 -27.97 -27.63
CA CYS A 461 9.63 -27.85 -28.64
C CYS A 461 9.98 -26.70 -29.60
N THR A 462 9.90 -26.95 -30.90
CA THR A 462 10.20 -25.95 -31.94
C THR A 462 9.06 -25.84 -32.93
N ALA A 463 8.64 -24.64 -33.33
CA ALA A 463 7.56 -24.43 -34.30
C ALA A 463 8.06 -23.96 -35.68
N SER A 464 9.15 -24.54 -36.19
CA SER A 464 9.73 -24.09 -37.46
C SER A 464 8.87 -24.47 -38.66
N GLY A 465 8.43 -23.45 -39.40
CA GLY A 465 7.56 -23.62 -40.55
C GLY A 465 6.12 -24.02 -40.19
N ALA A 466 5.62 -23.58 -39.04
CA ALA A 466 4.23 -23.73 -38.56
C ALA A 466 3.79 -25.12 -38.08
N VAL A 467 4.69 -26.08 -37.84
CA VAL A 467 4.33 -27.35 -37.16
C VAL A 467 5.25 -27.57 -35.98
N PRO A 468 4.73 -27.80 -34.76
CA PRO A 468 5.54 -28.09 -33.59
C PRO A 468 6.27 -29.43 -33.78
N THR A 469 7.55 -29.43 -33.45
CA THR A 469 8.44 -30.60 -33.43
C THR A 469 9.07 -30.69 -32.06
N ILE A 470 8.91 -31.84 -31.40
CA ILE A 470 9.39 -32.11 -30.05
C ILE A 470 10.68 -32.90 -30.14
N PHE A 471 11.66 -32.54 -29.32
CA PHE A 471 12.88 -33.28 -29.09
C PHE A 471 13.00 -33.66 -27.62
N ILE A 472 13.45 -34.88 -27.34
CA ILE A 472 13.69 -35.39 -25.98
C ILE A 472 15.11 -35.95 -25.91
N SER A 473 15.85 -35.52 -24.89
CA SER A 473 17.17 -36.05 -24.54
C SER A 473 17.01 -37.33 -23.72
N THR A 474 17.41 -38.46 -24.29
CA THR A 474 17.27 -39.77 -23.64
C THR A 474 18.31 -39.99 -22.53
N SER A 475 19.51 -39.40 -22.65
CA SER A 475 20.54 -39.47 -21.60
C SER A 475 20.13 -38.74 -20.32
N GLU A 476 19.31 -37.70 -20.44
CA GLU A 476 18.81 -36.92 -19.30
C GLU A 476 17.46 -37.47 -18.78
N CYS A 477 16.81 -38.37 -19.54
CA CYS A 477 15.51 -38.98 -19.23
C CYS A 477 15.59 -40.50 -19.02
N GLU A 478 16.55 -40.97 -18.21
CA GLU A 478 16.87 -42.40 -18.05
C GLU A 478 15.74 -43.23 -17.40
N THR A 479 14.80 -42.59 -16.70
CA THR A 479 13.71 -43.27 -15.99
C THR A 479 12.37 -43.09 -16.71
N PRO A 480 11.44 -44.07 -16.63
CA PRO A 480 10.08 -43.91 -17.15
C PRO A 480 9.36 -42.69 -16.60
N ARG A 481 9.58 -42.35 -15.32
CA ARG A 481 9.06 -41.15 -14.65
C ARG A 481 9.50 -39.88 -15.40
N LEU A 482 10.81 -39.67 -15.54
CA LEU A 482 11.37 -38.48 -16.21
C LEU A 482 10.99 -38.45 -17.70
N MET A 483 11.08 -39.57 -18.41
CA MET A 483 10.64 -39.65 -19.81
C MET A 483 9.16 -39.26 -19.97
N GLY A 484 8.29 -39.71 -19.06
CA GLY A 484 6.87 -39.35 -19.05
C GLY A 484 6.63 -37.87 -18.83
N ALA A 485 7.26 -37.32 -17.79
CA ALA A 485 7.15 -35.91 -17.42
C ALA A 485 7.65 -34.99 -18.55
N THR A 486 8.86 -35.22 -19.06
CA THR A 486 9.42 -34.41 -20.16
C THR A 486 8.57 -34.51 -21.43
N LEU A 487 8.00 -35.68 -21.74
CA LEU A 487 7.06 -35.82 -22.86
C LEU A 487 5.78 -35.01 -22.64
N ALA A 488 5.22 -35.01 -21.42
CA ALA A 488 4.05 -34.21 -21.09
C ALA A 488 4.33 -32.72 -21.20
N HIS A 489 5.45 -32.27 -20.63
CA HIS A 489 5.95 -30.90 -20.67
C HIS A 489 6.10 -30.37 -22.10
N GLU A 490 6.91 -31.04 -22.92
CA GLU A 490 7.20 -30.61 -24.28
C GLU A 490 5.99 -30.76 -25.22
N MET A 491 5.13 -31.75 -24.97
CA MET A 491 3.87 -31.88 -25.70
C MET A 491 2.90 -30.75 -25.35
N PHE A 492 2.89 -30.27 -24.11
CA PHE A 492 2.05 -29.15 -23.72
C PHE A 492 2.44 -27.87 -24.48
N HIS A 493 3.74 -27.59 -24.66
CA HIS A 493 4.19 -26.49 -25.54
C HIS A 493 3.64 -26.57 -26.96
N ALA A 494 3.53 -27.77 -27.54
CA ALA A 494 2.94 -27.95 -28.86
C ALA A 494 1.46 -27.55 -28.91
N PHE A 495 0.72 -27.69 -27.81
CA PHE A 495 -0.65 -27.17 -27.68
C PHE A 495 -0.69 -25.67 -27.39
N GLN A 496 0.18 -25.15 -26.52
CA GLN A 496 0.31 -23.72 -26.26
C GLN A 496 0.59 -22.93 -27.56
N ALA A 497 1.39 -23.51 -28.45
CA ALA A 497 1.66 -22.97 -29.78
C ALA A 497 0.40 -22.66 -30.57
N ALA A 498 -0.66 -23.47 -30.44
CA ALA A 498 -1.95 -23.30 -31.12
C ALA A 498 -2.80 -22.12 -30.61
N PHE A 499 -2.39 -21.50 -29.51
CA PHE A 499 -2.95 -20.27 -28.98
C PHE A 499 -2.04 -19.10 -29.30
N ASN A 500 -0.83 -19.11 -28.76
CA ASN A 500 0.14 -18.05 -28.93
C ASN A 500 1.57 -18.54 -28.67
N TRP A 501 2.30 -18.80 -29.75
CA TRP A 501 3.69 -19.27 -29.72
C TRP A 501 4.69 -18.28 -29.10
N PHE A 502 4.38 -16.98 -29.06
CA PHE A 502 5.29 -15.94 -28.53
C PHE A 502 4.86 -15.44 -27.15
N SER A 503 4.34 -16.35 -26.32
CA SER A 503 3.97 -16.05 -24.93
C SER A 503 5.22 -15.90 -24.04
N PRO A 504 5.12 -15.13 -22.93
CA PRO A 504 6.24 -15.01 -21.99
C PRO A 504 6.66 -16.37 -21.43
N ALA A 505 7.96 -16.53 -21.17
CA ALA A 505 8.55 -17.79 -20.74
C ALA A 505 7.90 -18.31 -19.46
N TRP A 506 7.69 -17.45 -18.46
CA TRP A 506 7.05 -17.83 -17.19
C TRP A 506 5.70 -18.53 -17.38
N LEU A 507 4.82 -18.03 -18.25
CA LEU A 507 3.49 -18.61 -18.45
C LEU A 507 3.59 -19.94 -19.22
N MET A 508 4.51 -20.01 -20.19
CA MET A 508 4.75 -21.22 -20.97
C MET A 508 5.30 -22.34 -20.10
N GLU A 509 6.39 -22.08 -19.38
CA GLU A 509 7.10 -23.07 -18.57
C GLU A 509 6.27 -23.47 -17.35
N SER A 510 5.72 -22.52 -16.58
CA SER A 510 4.93 -22.84 -15.37
C SER A 510 3.71 -23.71 -15.68
N THR A 511 3.02 -23.47 -16.80
CA THR A 511 1.89 -24.32 -17.21
C THR A 511 2.31 -25.63 -17.87
N ALA A 512 3.52 -25.71 -18.45
CA ALA A 512 4.09 -26.97 -18.94
C ALA A 512 4.56 -27.88 -17.79
N VAL A 513 5.17 -27.31 -16.75
CA VAL A 513 5.51 -28.03 -15.51
C VAL A 513 4.24 -28.50 -14.79
N TRP A 514 3.21 -27.63 -14.66
CA TRP A 514 1.90 -28.04 -14.16
C TRP A 514 1.28 -29.21 -14.96
N ALA A 515 1.53 -29.25 -16.27
CA ALA A 515 0.99 -30.29 -17.13
C ALA A 515 1.58 -31.69 -16.82
N GLU A 516 2.76 -31.76 -16.19
CA GLU A 516 3.36 -33.01 -15.71
C GLU A 516 2.47 -33.67 -14.64
N ASP A 517 2.10 -32.94 -13.58
CA ASP A 517 1.13 -33.38 -12.56
C ASP A 517 -0.23 -33.68 -13.19
N PHE A 518 -0.71 -32.80 -14.08
CA PHE A 518 -2.01 -33.02 -14.72
C PHE A 518 -2.06 -34.38 -15.41
N ILE A 519 -1.02 -34.77 -16.15
CA ILE A 519 -0.96 -36.06 -16.84
C ILE A 519 -0.81 -37.23 -15.86
N ASP A 520 0.15 -37.18 -14.95
CA ASP A 520 0.34 -38.26 -14.00
C ASP A 520 0.97 -37.75 -12.70
N LYS A 521 0.09 -37.45 -11.76
CA LYS A 521 0.38 -37.06 -10.38
C LYS A 521 1.23 -38.05 -9.57
N THR A 522 1.61 -39.20 -10.15
CA THR A 522 2.56 -40.09 -9.49
C THR A 522 4.00 -39.77 -9.84
N TRP A 523 4.23 -38.90 -10.83
CA TRP A 523 5.60 -38.53 -11.20
C TRP A 523 6.19 -37.52 -10.24
N ASN A 524 5.47 -36.51 -9.76
CA ASN A 524 5.97 -35.51 -8.81
C ASN A 524 7.32 -34.90 -9.24
N THR A 525 7.53 -34.70 -10.54
CA THR A 525 8.75 -34.09 -11.09
C THR A 525 8.70 -32.57 -10.98
N GLU A 526 7.49 -32.01 -10.96
CA GLU A 526 7.25 -30.59 -10.73
C GLU A 526 7.76 -30.13 -9.35
N GLN A 527 7.78 -31.02 -8.35
CA GLN A 527 8.26 -30.72 -7.01
C GLN A 527 9.76 -30.45 -6.95
N ASP A 528 10.52 -30.99 -7.90
CA ASP A 528 11.97 -30.75 -7.99
C ASP A 528 12.28 -29.27 -8.30
N TYR A 529 11.27 -28.47 -8.67
CA TYR A 529 11.38 -27.02 -8.95
C TYR A 529 10.85 -26.11 -7.84
N ILE A 530 10.38 -26.63 -6.69
CA ILE A 530 9.80 -25.78 -5.63
C ILE A 530 10.82 -24.76 -5.11
N GLU A 531 12.08 -25.18 -4.89
CA GLU A 531 13.16 -24.28 -4.45
C GLU A 531 13.38 -23.12 -5.42
N ASP A 532 13.17 -23.35 -6.72
CA ASP A 532 13.40 -22.35 -7.75
C ASP A 532 12.31 -21.25 -7.76
N ALA A 533 11.14 -21.50 -7.17
CA ALA A 533 10.07 -20.50 -7.05
C ALA A 533 10.44 -19.35 -6.11
N PHE A 534 11.42 -19.56 -5.22
CA PHE A 534 11.71 -18.64 -4.12
C PHE A 534 13.12 -18.05 -4.18
N GLU A 535 13.23 -16.82 -3.67
CA GLU A 535 14.50 -16.25 -3.24
C GLU A 535 14.67 -16.45 -1.74
N GLU A 536 15.12 -17.64 -1.32
CA GLU A 536 15.23 -18.02 0.11
C GLU A 536 15.94 -16.96 0.97
N GLU A 537 17.07 -16.43 0.49
CA GLU A 537 17.85 -15.40 1.22
C GLU A 537 17.08 -14.08 1.44
N ALA A 538 16.14 -13.77 0.55
CA ALA A 538 15.30 -12.58 0.60
C ALA A 538 13.93 -12.87 1.25
N GLY A 539 13.61 -14.15 1.53
CA GLY A 539 12.33 -14.57 2.09
C GLY A 539 11.16 -14.15 1.22
N ARG A 540 11.20 -14.41 -0.09
CA ARG A 540 10.14 -14.01 -1.03
C ARG A 540 9.99 -15.01 -2.17
N ILE A 541 8.82 -15.06 -2.79
CA ILE A 541 8.61 -15.73 -4.08
C ILE A 541 9.09 -14.82 -5.22
N TRP A 542 9.52 -15.36 -6.35
CA TRP A 542 9.79 -14.53 -7.53
C TRP A 542 8.50 -13.88 -8.08
N PRO A 543 8.59 -12.73 -8.75
CA PRO A 543 7.46 -12.14 -9.46
C PRO A 543 6.89 -13.11 -10.49
N LEU A 544 5.57 -13.15 -10.69
CA LEU A 544 4.96 -14.05 -11.70
C LEU A 544 5.57 -13.86 -13.09
N ASP A 545 5.84 -12.62 -13.48
CA ASP A 545 6.37 -12.26 -14.79
C ASP A 545 7.90 -12.30 -14.88
N THR A 546 8.56 -12.99 -13.95
CA THR A 546 10.01 -13.13 -13.92
C THR A 546 10.57 -13.76 -15.21
N ASP A 547 11.72 -13.24 -15.64
CA ASP A 547 12.56 -13.84 -16.69
C ASP A 547 13.70 -14.69 -16.10
N GLU A 548 13.68 -14.95 -14.78
CA GLU A 548 14.68 -15.77 -14.12
C GLU A 548 14.56 -17.23 -14.56
N GLU A 549 15.62 -17.76 -15.19
CA GLU A 549 15.61 -18.98 -16.00
C GLU A 549 15.10 -20.21 -15.25
N LYS A 550 15.30 -20.28 -13.93
CA LYS A 550 14.77 -21.39 -13.11
C LYS A 550 13.42 -21.10 -12.48
N ALA A 551 13.19 -19.85 -12.08
CA ALA A 551 11.98 -19.46 -11.37
C ALA A 551 10.71 -19.70 -12.21
N VAL A 552 10.81 -19.56 -13.53
CA VAL A 552 9.70 -19.86 -14.47
C VAL A 552 9.15 -21.28 -14.33
N TYR A 553 9.98 -22.26 -13.93
CA TYR A 553 9.55 -23.64 -13.67
C TYR A 553 8.89 -23.74 -12.30
N GLY A 554 9.54 -23.22 -11.25
CA GLY A 554 9.01 -23.25 -9.87
C GLY A 554 7.69 -22.51 -9.69
N LEU A 555 7.44 -21.49 -10.51
CA LEU A 555 6.17 -20.76 -10.52
C LEU A 555 4.97 -21.60 -11.02
N TYR A 556 5.15 -22.89 -11.37
CA TYR A 556 4.05 -23.85 -11.53
C TYR A 556 3.13 -23.89 -10.30
N LEU A 557 3.62 -23.51 -9.12
CA LEU A 557 2.84 -23.37 -7.89
C LEU A 557 1.57 -22.52 -8.10
N PHE A 558 1.62 -21.49 -8.95
CA PHE A 558 0.45 -20.65 -9.22
C PHE A 558 -0.63 -21.36 -10.07
N PRO A 559 -0.37 -21.91 -11.28
CA PRO A 559 -1.36 -22.74 -11.97
C PRO A 559 -1.77 -23.98 -11.16
N TYR A 560 -0.88 -24.54 -10.34
CA TYR A 560 -1.24 -25.60 -9.39
C TYR A 560 -2.28 -25.11 -8.38
N TYR A 561 -2.07 -23.96 -7.74
CA TYR A 561 -3.04 -23.32 -6.84
C TYR A 561 -4.38 -23.08 -7.54
N LEU A 562 -4.36 -22.56 -8.77
CA LEU A 562 -5.59 -22.30 -9.53
C LEU A 562 -6.40 -23.59 -9.80
N THR A 563 -5.72 -24.67 -10.14
CA THR A 563 -6.38 -25.93 -10.50
C THR A 563 -6.79 -26.79 -9.30
N LYS A 564 -6.07 -26.72 -8.17
CA LYS A 564 -6.33 -27.55 -6.99
C LYS A 564 -7.07 -26.83 -5.86
N ILE A 565 -7.07 -25.50 -5.82
CA ILE A 565 -7.58 -24.76 -4.66
C ILE A 565 -8.59 -23.70 -5.10
N ASN A 566 -8.21 -22.76 -5.96
CA ASN A 566 -9.07 -21.66 -6.33
C ASN A 566 -8.75 -21.14 -7.74
N PRO A 567 -9.56 -21.45 -8.76
CA PRO A 567 -10.97 -21.90 -8.66
C PRO A 567 -11.21 -23.40 -8.45
N HIS A 568 -10.17 -24.24 -8.32
CA HIS A 568 -10.31 -25.71 -8.24
C HIS A 568 -10.88 -26.32 -9.53
N THR A 569 -10.34 -25.93 -10.69
CA THR A 569 -10.69 -26.57 -11.95
C THR A 569 -9.56 -26.48 -12.96
N ASP A 570 -9.22 -27.61 -13.59
CA ASP A 570 -8.23 -27.64 -14.67
C ASP A 570 -8.65 -26.75 -15.86
N SER A 571 -9.96 -26.50 -16.03
CA SER A 571 -10.47 -25.64 -17.11
C SER A 571 -9.97 -24.19 -17.04
N VAL A 572 -9.49 -23.72 -15.89
CA VAL A 572 -8.89 -22.39 -15.77
C VAL A 572 -7.68 -22.24 -16.67
N ILE A 573 -6.88 -23.30 -16.83
CA ILE A 573 -5.71 -23.30 -17.72
C ILE A 573 -6.15 -23.10 -19.16
N ARG A 574 -7.24 -23.75 -19.59
CA ARG A 574 -7.82 -23.50 -20.90
C ARG A 574 -8.25 -22.04 -21.07
N LEU A 575 -8.95 -21.46 -20.09
CA LEU A 575 -9.44 -20.08 -20.17
C LEU A 575 -8.27 -19.08 -20.28
N ILE A 576 -7.20 -19.28 -19.49
CA ILE A 576 -5.98 -18.46 -19.58
C ILE A 576 -5.43 -18.49 -21.02
N TRP A 577 -5.29 -19.68 -21.62
CA TRP A 577 -4.76 -19.81 -22.97
C TRP A 577 -5.73 -19.32 -24.06
N GLU A 578 -7.05 -19.46 -23.88
CA GLU A 578 -8.05 -18.87 -24.78
C GLU A 578 -7.97 -17.34 -24.78
N ASN A 579 -7.92 -16.70 -23.61
CA ASN A 579 -7.74 -15.25 -23.49
C ASN A 579 -6.40 -14.79 -24.11
N ARG A 580 -5.33 -15.58 -23.91
CA ARG A 580 -4.02 -15.28 -24.49
C ARG A 580 -4.00 -15.31 -26.02
N ALA A 581 -4.87 -16.10 -26.66
CA ALA A 581 -4.99 -16.12 -28.11
C ALA A 581 -5.61 -14.84 -28.68
N ASP A 582 -6.39 -14.11 -27.89
CA ASP A 582 -7.05 -12.87 -28.30
C ASP A 582 -6.14 -11.63 -28.22
N GLY A 583 -4.91 -11.80 -27.71
CA GLY A 583 -3.84 -10.79 -27.74
C GLY A 583 -3.57 -10.08 -26.41
N ASP A 584 -4.27 -10.46 -25.33
CA ASP A 584 -4.06 -9.93 -23.98
C ASP A 584 -2.65 -10.22 -23.45
N SER A 585 -2.14 -9.40 -22.51
CA SER A 585 -0.91 -9.72 -21.77
C SER A 585 -1.09 -11.04 -20.99
N ALA A 586 0.02 -11.66 -20.54
CA ALA A 586 -0.07 -12.89 -19.77
C ALA A 586 -0.87 -12.71 -18.47
N ILE A 587 -0.63 -11.59 -17.76
CA ILE A 587 -1.37 -11.22 -16.55
C ILE A 587 -2.85 -10.95 -16.87
N ALA A 588 -3.15 -10.13 -17.88
CA ALA A 588 -4.54 -9.86 -18.28
C ALA A 588 -5.29 -11.13 -18.71
N SER A 589 -4.59 -12.10 -19.32
CA SER A 589 -5.18 -13.39 -19.70
C SER A 589 -5.64 -14.19 -18.48
N ILE A 590 -4.90 -14.08 -17.36
CA ILE A 590 -5.23 -14.71 -16.07
C ILE A 590 -6.35 -13.94 -15.39
N GLU A 591 -6.26 -12.61 -15.33
CA GLU A 591 -7.31 -11.76 -14.79
C GLU A 591 -8.66 -12.04 -15.44
N ASN A 592 -8.68 -12.19 -16.77
CA ASN A 592 -9.88 -12.56 -17.52
C ASN A 592 -10.33 -14.02 -17.32
N ALA A 593 -9.48 -14.89 -16.77
CA ALA A 593 -9.79 -16.30 -16.52
C ALA A 593 -10.26 -16.57 -15.07
N VAL A 594 -9.95 -15.67 -14.14
CA VAL A 594 -10.37 -15.74 -12.73
C VAL A 594 -11.37 -14.65 -12.40
N ALA A 595 -12.02 -14.72 -11.24
CA ALA A 595 -13.05 -13.74 -10.88
C ALA A 595 -12.44 -12.39 -10.45
N ASP A 596 -11.42 -12.44 -9.59
CA ASP A 596 -10.70 -11.30 -9.04
C ASP A 596 -9.25 -11.74 -8.79
N LEU A 597 -8.31 -11.26 -9.62
CA LEU A 597 -6.92 -11.66 -9.53
C LEU A 597 -6.23 -11.11 -8.28
N ASP A 598 -6.65 -9.95 -7.76
CA ASP A 598 -6.09 -9.36 -6.54
C ASP A 598 -6.42 -10.25 -5.33
N ASP A 599 -7.68 -10.66 -5.20
CA ASP A 599 -8.13 -11.57 -4.14
C ASP A 599 -7.52 -12.98 -4.28
N VAL A 600 -7.40 -13.49 -5.51
CA VAL A 600 -6.75 -14.78 -5.80
C VAL A 600 -5.28 -14.73 -5.41
N TRP A 601 -4.56 -13.67 -5.78
CA TRP A 601 -3.16 -13.50 -5.45
C TRP A 601 -2.94 -13.39 -3.94
N LYS A 602 -3.74 -12.57 -3.25
CA LYS A 602 -3.73 -12.47 -1.78
C LYS A 602 -3.93 -13.83 -1.11
N ALA A 603 -4.86 -14.64 -1.61
CA ALA A 603 -5.09 -15.98 -1.06
C ALA A 603 -3.97 -16.96 -1.40
N PHE A 604 -3.35 -16.83 -2.57
CA PHE A 604 -2.15 -17.57 -2.96
C PHE A 604 -0.96 -17.24 -2.07
N SER A 605 -0.65 -15.95 -1.85
CA SER A 605 0.41 -15.47 -0.96
C SER A 605 0.31 -16.07 0.45
N LEU A 606 -0.91 -16.19 0.98
CA LEU A 606 -1.16 -16.80 2.28
C LEU A 606 -0.97 -18.32 2.25
N ALA A 607 -1.44 -18.99 1.20
CA ALA A 607 -1.31 -20.44 1.06
C ALA A 607 0.16 -20.87 0.90
N THR A 608 0.98 -20.05 0.24
CA THR A 608 2.42 -20.32 0.06
C THR A 608 3.27 -19.96 1.27
N LEU A 609 2.70 -19.32 2.30
CA LEU A 609 3.36 -19.12 3.60
C LEU A 609 3.58 -20.44 4.35
N ASP A 610 2.70 -21.43 4.10
CA ASP A 610 2.79 -22.81 4.59
C ASP A 610 3.08 -22.94 6.10
N VAL A 611 2.36 -22.14 6.90
CA VAL A 611 2.40 -22.14 8.37
C VAL A 611 1.00 -22.37 8.90
N GLU A 612 0.86 -23.20 9.95
CA GLU A 612 -0.44 -23.52 10.55
C GLU A 612 -1.26 -22.26 10.93
N PRO A 613 -2.53 -22.14 10.49
CA PRO A 613 -3.39 -23.20 9.93
C PRO A 613 -3.39 -23.28 8.38
N GLU A 614 -2.49 -22.56 7.72
CA GLU A 614 -2.33 -22.57 6.26
C GLU A 614 -1.42 -23.70 5.78
N ASP A 615 -0.73 -24.38 6.70
CA ASP A 615 0.14 -25.50 6.39
C ASP A 615 -0.62 -26.62 5.68
N GLY A 616 -0.02 -27.09 4.59
CA GLY A 616 -0.58 -28.16 3.79
C GLY A 616 -1.91 -27.87 3.09
N LYS A 617 -2.28 -26.59 2.95
CA LYS A 617 -3.37 -26.20 2.05
C LYS A 617 -3.05 -26.37 0.58
N MET A 618 -1.76 -26.40 0.23
CA MET A 618 -1.27 -26.82 -1.09
C MET A 618 -1.20 -28.35 -1.09
N PRO A 619 -2.25 -29.05 -1.58
CA PRO A 619 -2.30 -30.50 -1.47
C PRO A 619 -1.20 -31.13 -2.33
N ASP A 620 -0.74 -32.31 -1.95
CA ASP A 620 0.00 -33.20 -2.84
C ASP A 620 -0.77 -34.51 -3.03
N THR A 621 -0.47 -35.25 -4.10
CA THR A 621 -1.05 -36.55 -4.39
C THR A 621 -0.03 -37.66 -4.10
N LEU A 622 -0.37 -38.56 -3.17
CA LEU A 622 0.45 -39.74 -2.88
C LEU A 622 0.44 -40.72 -4.08
N GLY A 623 1.60 -40.94 -4.69
CA GLY A 623 1.81 -41.88 -5.81
C GLY A 623 2.79 -43.02 -5.51
N GLU A 624 2.86 -44.02 -6.40
CA GLU A 624 3.79 -45.18 -6.32
C GLU A 624 5.28 -44.76 -6.24
N HIS A 625 5.61 -43.53 -6.61
CA HIS A 625 6.96 -42.98 -6.58
C HIS A 625 7.25 -42.05 -5.39
N GLY A 626 6.38 -42.02 -4.37
CA GLY A 626 6.73 -41.51 -3.04
C GLY A 626 6.62 -40.00 -2.84
N GLY A 627 5.55 -39.36 -3.36
CA GLY A 627 5.18 -38.01 -2.95
C GLY A 627 5.10 -37.83 -1.43
N PHE A 628 5.33 -36.62 -0.95
CA PHE A 628 5.24 -36.31 0.48
C PHE A 628 3.77 -36.07 0.88
N ASP A 629 3.53 -35.97 2.20
CA ASP A 629 2.37 -35.22 2.74
C ASP A 629 2.32 -33.81 2.07
N PRO A 630 1.25 -33.00 2.24
CA PRO A 630 1.11 -31.66 1.66
C PRO A 630 2.41 -30.90 1.33
N LEU A 631 2.46 -30.21 0.19
CA LEU A 631 3.67 -29.52 -0.30
C LEU A 631 4.30 -28.68 0.81
N PHE A 632 5.53 -29.00 1.21
CA PHE A 632 6.21 -28.38 2.35
C PHE A 632 7.02 -27.15 1.91
N LEU A 633 6.30 -26.10 1.48
CA LEU A 633 6.88 -24.89 0.89
C LEU A 633 7.71 -24.08 1.88
N ILE A 634 7.43 -24.19 3.18
CA ILE A 634 8.14 -23.45 4.23
C ILE A 634 9.64 -23.77 4.29
N ALA A 635 10.05 -24.96 3.86
CA ALA A 635 11.47 -25.33 3.78
C ALA A 635 12.22 -24.51 2.73
N ASP A 636 11.54 -24.11 1.66
CA ASP A 636 12.15 -23.62 0.43
C ASP A 636 12.12 -22.08 0.34
N HIS A 637 11.10 -21.42 0.89
CA HIS A 637 10.99 -19.96 0.78
C HIS A 637 11.77 -19.19 1.85
N GLY A 638 12.12 -19.82 2.97
CA GLY A 638 12.80 -19.17 4.09
C GLY A 638 12.00 -18.01 4.72
N PHE A 639 12.62 -17.22 5.60
CA PHE A 639 11.95 -16.04 6.15
C PHE A 639 12.91 -14.88 6.33
N GLN A 640 12.41 -13.68 6.08
CA GLN A 640 13.00 -12.49 6.68
C GLN A 640 12.78 -12.52 8.19
N LYS A 641 13.78 -13.03 8.92
CA LYS A 641 13.71 -13.15 10.39
C LYS A 641 13.94 -11.79 11.06
N LEU A 642 12.94 -11.34 11.79
CA LEU A 642 12.98 -10.18 12.66
C LEU A 642 12.93 -10.66 14.11
N THR A 643 13.71 -10.06 14.99
CA THR A 643 13.64 -10.33 16.43
C THR A 643 13.44 -9.01 17.14
N LEU A 644 12.41 -8.93 17.97
CA LEU A 644 12.22 -7.77 18.83
C LEU A 644 13.42 -7.66 19.77
N ASP A 645 14.10 -6.51 19.70
CA ASP A 645 15.16 -6.19 20.64
C ASP A 645 14.59 -6.00 22.06
N GLN A 646 15.45 -5.77 23.05
CA GLN A 646 15.05 -5.54 24.44
C GLN A 646 14.10 -4.34 24.64
N ASN A 647 14.00 -3.45 23.65
CA ASN A 647 13.11 -2.29 23.67
C ASN A 647 11.83 -2.53 22.84
N GLY A 648 11.62 -3.70 22.26
CA GLY A 648 10.46 -3.96 21.38
C GLY A 648 10.57 -3.32 20.01
N ILE A 649 11.80 -3.04 19.55
CA ILE A 649 12.05 -2.50 18.22
C ILE A 649 12.49 -3.63 17.29
N ALA A 650 11.90 -3.64 16.09
CA ALA A 650 12.42 -4.38 14.95
C ALA A 650 12.04 -3.66 13.66
N THR A 651 12.79 -3.88 12.59
CA THR A 651 12.46 -3.30 11.29
C THR A 651 12.83 -4.30 10.21
N GLY A 652 11.84 -4.70 9.42
CA GLY A 652 12.02 -5.45 8.19
C GLY A 652 11.82 -4.55 6.98
N LEU A 653 12.07 -5.10 5.81
CA LEU A 653 11.96 -4.37 4.55
C LEU A 653 11.11 -5.19 3.59
N VAL A 654 9.98 -4.62 3.20
CA VAL A 654 9.10 -5.20 2.18
C VAL A 654 9.60 -4.65 0.84
N ASP A 655 10.17 -5.54 0.03
CA ASP A 655 10.68 -5.28 -1.32
C ASP A 655 9.91 -6.17 -2.30
N LEU A 656 8.86 -5.61 -2.88
CA LEU A 656 7.94 -6.29 -3.81
C LEU A 656 8.01 -5.60 -5.17
N ASP A 657 8.12 -6.40 -6.22
CA ASP A 657 8.22 -5.97 -7.61
C ASP A 657 7.22 -6.80 -8.43
N GLY A 658 6.11 -6.20 -8.85
CA GLY A 658 5.09 -6.92 -9.61
C GLY A 658 4.21 -7.83 -8.73
N TYR A 659 3.71 -8.91 -9.35
CA TYR A 659 3.00 -9.99 -8.67
C TYR A 659 3.95 -10.82 -7.82
N GLN A 660 4.25 -10.36 -6.61
CA GLN A 660 5.23 -10.94 -5.70
C GLN A 660 4.69 -11.05 -4.27
N SER A 661 5.32 -11.91 -3.45
CA SER A 661 5.03 -12.05 -2.01
C SER A 661 6.31 -12.16 -1.20
N ALA A 662 6.36 -11.47 -0.05
CA ALA A 662 7.47 -11.51 0.91
C ALA A 662 7.00 -12.05 2.27
N TYR A 663 7.85 -12.87 2.89
CA TYR A 663 7.55 -13.65 4.09
C TYR A 663 8.48 -13.26 5.24
N PHE A 664 7.88 -12.95 6.38
CA PHE A 664 8.57 -12.53 7.59
C PHE A 664 8.27 -13.48 8.74
N GLU A 665 9.30 -13.81 9.53
CA GLU A 665 9.13 -14.44 10.84
C GLU A 665 9.57 -13.44 11.90
N ILE A 666 8.64 -13.01 12.76
CA ILE A 666 8.93 -12.09 13.86
C ILE A 666 8.94 -12.86 15.18
N ALA A 667 10.11 -12.99 15.79
CA ALA A 667 10.28 -13.61 17.10
C ALA A 667 10.17 -12.56 18.23
N ASN A 668 9.36 -12.86 19.24
CA ASN A 668 9.26 -12.05 20.45
C ASN A 668 10.00 -12.71 21.60
N SER A 669 11.05 -12.06 22.09
CA SER A 669 11.79 -12.49 23.29
C SER A 669 11.36 -11.78 24.57
N LEU A 670 10.52 -10.73 24.45
CA LEU A 670 10.06 -9.92 25.57
C LEU A 670 9.02 -10.68 26.40
N GLN A 671 9.15 -10.58 27.72
CA GLN A 671 8.33 -11.28 28.71
C GLN A 671 8.19 -10.45 29.98
N GLY A 672 7.16 -10.76 30.76
CA GLY A 672 6.91 -10.16 32.07
C GLY A 672 5.98 -8.96 32.03
N VAL A 673 5.59 -8.50 33.22
CA VAL A 673 4.66 -7.38 33.41
C VAL A 673 5.19 -6.05 32.88
N ASP A 674 6.52 -5.94 32.74
CA ASP A 674 7.19 -4.74 32.21
C ASP A 674 7.36 -4.77 30.68
N ALA A 675 6.90 -5.83 29.99
CA ALA A 675 7.01 -5.93 28.54
C ALA A 675 6.21 -4.78 27.88
N PRO A 676 6.84 -4.01 26.96
CA PRO A 676 6.17 -2.89 26.34
C PRO A 676 5.04 -3.38 25.44
N ALA A 677 4.08 -2.48 25.20
CA ALA A 677 3.22 -2.65 24.04
C ALA A 677 4.07 -2.48 22.77
N VAL A 678 3.78 -3.18 21.69
CA VAL A 678 4.49 -3.03 20.41
C VAL A 678 3.50 -2.79 19.28
N SER A 679 3.79 -1.81 18.44
CA SER A 679 3.00 -1.50 17.23
C SER A 679 3.75 -1.88 15.98
N PHE A 680 3.02 -2.47 15.04
CA PHE A 680 3.41 -2.64 13.65
C PHE A 680 2.85 -1.44 12.88
N ASP A 681 3.74 -0.65 12.27
CA ASP A 681 3.38 0.45 11.38
C ASP A 681 3.07 -0.10 9.99
N LEU A 682 1.81 0.05 9.58
CA LEU A 682 1.28 -0.46 8.31
C LEU A 682 0.81 0.66 7.39
N ALA A 683 0.85 1.92 7.86
CA ALA A 683 0.48 3.10 7.10
C ALA A 683 1.23 3.26 5.76
N PRO A 684 2.52 2.84 5.61
CA PRO A 684 3.19 2.87 4.31
C PRO A 684 2.47 2.06 3.23
N PHE A 685 1.89 0.91 3.58
CA PHE A 685 1.19 0.02 2.66
C PHE A 685 -0.21 0.53 2.29
N GLN A 686 -0.81 1.39 3.13
CA GLN A 686 -2.14 1.95 2.89
C GLN A 686 -2.22 2.86 1.65
N LYS A 687 -1.08 3.34 1.14
CA LYS A 687 -1.02 4.07 -0.14
C LYS A 687 -1.45 3.20 -1.33
N HIS A 688 -1.38 1.89 -1.17
CA HIS A 688 -1.64 0.88 -2.18
C HIS A 688 -2.56 -0.22 -1.62
N ALA A 689 -3.49 0.12 -0.73
CA ALA A 689 -4.34 -0.85 0.00
C ALA A 689 -5.22 -1.72 -0.92
N ASP A 690 -5.43 -1.31 -2.17
CA ASP A 690 -6.12 -2.07 -3.21
C ASP A 690 -5.23 -3.10 -3.91
N LYS A 691 -3.91 -2.91 -3.88
CA LYS A 691 -2.91 -3.76 -4.56
C LYS A 691 -1.94 -4.47 -3.64
N VAL A 692 -1.94 -4.12 -2.35
CA VAL A 692 -1.03 -4.64 -1.35
C VAL A 692 -1.82 -5.24 -0.21
N SER A 693 -1.61 -6.53 -0.01
CA SER A 693 -2.15 -7.25 1.14
C SER A 693 -1.08 -7.46 2.20
N VAL A 694 -1.46 -7.35 3.48
CA VAL A 694 -0.62 -7.74 4.61
C VAL A 694 -1.43 -8.66 5.49
N GLN A 695 -1.00 -9.91 5.65
CA GLN A 695 -1.70 -10.93 6.43
C GLN A 695 -0.74 -11.54 7.45
N ALA A 696 -1.29 -11.98 8.60
CA ALA A 696 -0.49 -12.48 9.69
C ALA A 696 -1.09 -13.72 10.34
N ILE A 697 -0.21 -14.68 10.63
CA ILE A 697 -0.46 -15.81 11.52
C ILE A 697 0.25 -15.54 12.84
N ILE A 698 -0.53 -15.48 13.92
CA ILE A 698 -0.09 -15.09 15.25
C ILE A 698 -0.02 -16.33 16.13
N HIS A 699 1.16 -16.63 16.67
CA HIS A 699 1.35 -17.67 17.69
C HIS A 699 1.45 -16.99 19.06
N TYR A 700 0.40 -17.12 19.87
CA TYR A 700 0.35 -16.61 21.24
C TYR A 700 1.12 -17.50 22.21
N ARG A 701 1.69 -16.90 23.26
CA ARG A 701 2.41 -17.64 24.31
C ARG A 701 1.51 -18.58 25.10
N ASP A 702 0.20 -18.30 25.15
CA ASP A 702 -0.81 -19.18 25.75
C ASP A 702 -1.13 -20.41 24.89
N GLY A 703 -0.47 -20.57 23.73
CA GLY A 703 -0.62 -21.67 22.80
C GLY A 703 -1.70 -21.46 21.73
N ARG A 704 -2.49 -20.38 21.82
CA ARG A 704 -3.48 -20.05 20.77
C ARG A 704 -2.77 -19.63 19.48
N LYS A 705 -3.45 -19.91 18.37
CA LYS A 705 -3.09 -19.40 17.05
C LYS A 705 -4.23 -18.55 16.51
N ALA A 706 -3.92 -17.48 15.79
CA ALA A 706 -4.92 -16.68 15.12
C ALA A 706 -4.43 -16.23 13.76
N TYR A 707 -5.34 -16.19 12.81
CA TYR A 707 -5.16 -15.51 11.54
C TYR A 707 -5.76 -14.10 11.63
N GLU A 708 -5.03 -13.11 11.12
CA GLU A 708 -5.54 -11.77 10.95
C GLU A 708 -5.15 -11.21 9.57
N ASP A 709 -6.10 -10.55 8.93
CA ASP A 709 -5.85 -9.70 7.76
C ASP A 709 -5.64 -8.24 8.23
N TRP A 710 -4.51 -7.67 7.84
CA TRP A 710 -4.07 -6.32 8.19
C TRP A 710 -4.02 -5.38 6.98
N SER A 711 -4.49 -5.82 5.81
CA SER A 711 -4.42 -5.06 4.55
C SER A 711 -5.13 -3.71 4.62
N ASP A 712 -6.15 -3.57 5.47
CA ASP A 712 -6.96 -2.36 5.66
C ASP A 712 -6.56 -1.53 6.89
N ARG A 713 -5.43 -1.84 7.54
CA ARG A 713 -5.01 -1.23 8.81
C ARG A 713 -3.81 -0.30 8.62
N ASP A 714 -3.88 0.86 9.27
CA ASP A 714 -2.71 1.74 9.47
C ASP A 714 -1.73 1.18 10.52
N GLU A 715 -2.21 0.36 11.46
CA GLU A 715 -1.44 -0.09 12.61
C GLU A 715 -1.99 -1.42 13.18
N ARG A 716 -1.10 -2.26 13.74
CA ARG A 716 -1.46 -3.37 14.63
C ARG A 716 -0.70 -3.30 15.96
N LEU A 717 -1.41 -3.17 17.09
CA LEU A 717 -0.83 -3.04 18.44
C LEU A 717 -0.95 -4.33 19.28
N PHE A 718 0.15 -4.86 19.80
CA PHE A 718 0.16 -5.99 20.74
C PHE A 718 0.56 -5.55 22.15
N CYS A 719 -0.27 -5.88 23.13
CA CYS A 719 0.02 -5.67 24.54
C CYS A 719 0.76 -6.87 25.13
N LEU A 720 2.09 -6.84 25.09
CA LEU A 720 2.91 -8.00 25.47
C LEU A 720 2.86 -8.32 26.97
N ASN A 721 2.40 -7.38 27.81
CA ASN A 721 2.14 -7.61 29.23
C ASN A 721 0.82 -8.36 29.50
N ARG A 722 -0.02 -8.59 28.48
CA ARG A 722 -1.27 -9.34 28.59
C ARG A 722 -1.13 -10.70 27.93
N ASP A 723 -1.44 -11.76 28.66
CA ASP A 723 -1.30 -13.15 28.16
C ASP A 723 -2.11 -13.39 26.87
N ASP A 724 -3.27 -12.74 26.73
CA ASP A 724 -4.14 -12.90 25.56
C ASP A 724 -3.63 -12.18 24.29
N GLN A 725 -2.63 -11.31 24.43
CA GLN A 725 -2.01 -10.57 23.33
C GLN A 725 -0.50 -10.78 23.21
N ASN A 726 0.12 -11.45 24.18
CA ASN A 726 1.54 -11.74 24.19
C ASN A 726 1.86 -12.86 23.19
N PHE A 727 2.32 -12.48 22.01
CA PHE A 727 2.75 -13.42 20.99
C PHE A 727 4.16 -13.95 21.27
N SER A 728 4.43 -15.22 20.98
CA SER A 728 5.80 -15.76 20.91
C SER A 728 6.43 -15.55 19.54
N ARG A 729 5.62 -15.67 18.49
CA ARG A 729 6.06 -15.60 17.10
C ARG A 729 4.92 -15.10 16.21
N LEU A 730 5.27 -14.38 15.16
CA LEU A 730 4.36 -14.04 14.06
C LEU A 730 4.97 -14.50 12.74
N HIS A 731 4.12 -14.98 11.84
CA HIS A 731 4.45 -15.12 10.43
C HIS A 731 3.63 -14.10 9.67
N VAL A 732 4.29 -13.18 8.96
CA VAL A 732 3.62 -12.11 8.21
C VAL A 732 3.94 -12.29 6.74
N VAL A 733 2.93 -12.23 5.88
CA VAL A 733 3.08 -12.18 4.43
C VAL A 733 2.61 -10.82 3.92
N ALA A 734 3.43 -10.21 3.06
CA ALA A 734 3.06 -9.03 2.29
C ALA A 734 3.03 -9.43 0.80
N GLY A 735 1.89 -9.29 0.14
CA GLY A 735 1.69 -9.63 -1.26
C GLY A 735 1.31 -8.42 -2.09
N CYS A 736 1.88 -8.27 -3.29
CA CYS A 736 1.56 -7.23 -4.28
C CYS A 736 0.88 -7.87 -5.49
N SER A 737 -0.22 -7.30 -5.97
CA SER A 737 -1.03 -7.81 -7.09
C SER A 737 -1.13 -6.81 -8.25
N ASP A 738 -0.02 -6.16 -8.58
CA ASP A 738 0.06 -5.18 -9.67
C ASP A 738 1.40 -5.37 -10.36
N ASP A 739 1.40 -5.53 -11.69
CA ASP A 739 2.57 -5.83 -12.51
C ASP A 739 3.50 -4.64 -12.72
N ASP A 740 3.01 -3.41 -12.53
CA ASP A 740 3.78 -2.17 -12.70
C ASP A 740 4.21 -1.55 -11.35
N LEU A 741 3.80 -2.14 -10.22
CA LEU A 741 4.03 -1.59 -8.89
C LEU A 741 5.30 -2.15 -8.24
N GLU A 742 6.23 -1.24 -7.92
CA GLU A 742 7.41 -1.51 -7.10
C GLU A 742 7.24 -0.89 -5.70
N ILE A 743 7.32 -1.71 -4.66
CA ILE A 743 7.15 -1.29 -3.26
C ILE A 743 8.42 -1.61 -2.50
N ILE A 744 9.02 -0.56 -1.94
CA ILE A 744 10.15 -0.68 -1.03
C ILE A 744 9.83 0.13 0.23
N GLU A 745 9.11 -0.50 1.16
CA GLU A 745 8.61 0.15 2.37
C GLU A 745 9.05 -0.64 3.63
N PRO A 746 9.38 0.04 4.74
CA PRO A 746 9.78 -0.64 5.96
C PRO A 746 8.57 -1.26 6.68
N LEU A 747 8.72 -2.51 7.13
CA LEU A 747 7.84 -3.09 8.14
C LEU A 747 8.42 -2.74 9.52
N ALA A 748 8.04 -1.56 10.03
CA ALA A 748 8.57 -1.03 11.28
C ALA A 748 7.75 -1.51 12.48
N ILE A 749 8.44 -2.02 13.51
CA ILE A 749 7.88 -2.41 14.79
C ILE A 749 8.51 -1.53 15.86
N ALA A 750 7.68 -0.82 16.62
CA ALA A 750 8.13 0.12 17.63
C ALA A 750 7.41 -0.09 18.97
N PRO A 751 8.11 0.12 20.10
CA PRO A 751 7.47 0.13 21.40
C PRO A 751 6.46 1.26 21.49
N GLN A 752 5.40 0.98 22.21
CA GLN A 752 4.31 1.87 22.50
C GLN A 752 4.19 2.00 24.02
N PRO A 753 3.76 3.16 24.53
CA PRO A 753 3.54 3.33 25.96
C PRO A 753 2.58 2.26 26.48
N THR A 754 2.93 1.58 27.57
CA THR A 754 2.09 0.52 28.19
C THR A 754 0.68 0.99 28.49
N ALA A 755 0.49 2.29 28.73
CA ALA A 755 -0.82 2.91 28.87
C ALA A 755 -1.79 2.61 27.71
N ARG A 756 -1.29 2.37 26.49
CA ARG A 756 -2.09 1.93 25.33
C ARG A 756 -2.66 0.51 25.48
N CYS A 757 -2.35 -0.19 26.57
CA CYS A 757 -2.79 -1.55 26.87
C CYS A 757 -3.62 -1.69 28.14
N CYS A 758 -3.68 -0.62 28.93
CA CYS A 758 -4.28 -0.65 30.25
C CYS A 758 -5.78 -0.33 30.15
N SER A 759 -6.58 -1.02 30.96
CA SER A 759 -7.91 -0.52 31.32
C SER A 759 -7.74 0.48 32.47
N GLY A 760 -8.80 1.13 32.94
CA GLY A 760 -8.62 2.01 34.10
C GLY A 760 -9.88 2.55 34.72
N THR A 761 -9.73 3.24 35.83
CA THR A 761 -10.80 3.98 36.49
C THR A 761 -10.50 5.47 36.47
N LEU A 762 -11.46 6.25 35.96
CA LEU A 762 -11.44 7.71 36.04
C LEU A 762 -12.52 8.19 37.01
N ALA A 763 -12.11 8.82 38.11
CA ALA A 763 -13.03 9.53 38.98
C ALA A 763 -13.12 11.00 38.57
N LEU A 764 -14.34 11.53 38.45
CA LEU A 764 -14.64 12.93 38.17
C LEU A 764 -15.51 13.49 39.29
N THR A 765 -15.00 14.44 40.06
CA THR A 765 -15.76 15.16 41.09
C THR A 765 -16.07 16.58 40.61
N ARG A 766 -17.33 17.00 40.71
CA ARG A 766 -17.73 18.39 40.55
C ARG A 766 -18.40 18.85 41.83
N SER A 767 -17.94 19.96 42.39
CA SER A 767 -18.52 20.56 43.59
C SER A 767 -18.87 22.02 43.33
N PHE A 768 -19.96 22.47 43.95
CA PHE A 768 -20.44 23.84 43.90
C PHE A 768 -20.62 24.33 45.33
N GLU A 769 -19.94 25.42 45.64
CA GLU A 769 -20.14 26.19 46.86
C GLU A 769 -20.75 27.54 46.48
N GLU A 770 -21.98 27.82 46.90
CA GLU A 770 -22.65 29.10 46.68
C GLU A 770 -22.79 29.80 48.02
N ARG A 771 -22.29 31.03 48.12
CA ARG A 771 -22.57 31.93 49.25
C ARG A 771 -23.20 33.19 48.68
N GLU A 772 -24.45 33.45 49.03
CA GLU A 772 -25.22 34.57 48.48
C GLU A 772 -25.94 35.33 49.60
N GLN A 773 -25.80 36.65 49.58
CA GLN A 773 -26.61 37.60 50.32
C GLN A 773 -27.41 38.44 49.32
N LEU A 774 -28.73 38.36 49.40
CA LEU A 774 -29.66 39.16 48.60
C LEU A 774 -30.38 40.13 49.52
N GLU A 775 -30.34 41.41 49.19
CA GLU A 775 -31.17 42.44 49.81
C GLU A 775 -32.01 43.12 48.73
N SER A 776 -33.31 43.24 48.97
CA SER A 776 -34.22 43.84 48.00
C SER A 776 -35.35 44.61 48.68
N THR A 777 -35.76 45.69 48.03
CA THR A 777 -36.93 46.50 48.37
C THR A 777 -37.83 46.57 47.13
N SER A 778 -39.04 46.03 47.24
CA SER A 778 -40.02 45.96 46.16
C SER A 778 -41.28 46.75 46.53
N ARG A 779 -41.77 47.57 45.61
CA ARG A 779 -43.07 48.25 45.69
C ARG A 779 -44.11 47.39 44.95
N ILE A 780 -44.89 46.61 45.68
CA ILE A 780 -45.84 45.64 45.12
C ILE A 780 -47.06 46.34 44.52
N SER A 781 -47.48 47.44 45.14
CA SER A 781 -48.55 48.32 44.66
C SER A 781 -48.27 49.76 45.09
N ALA A 782 -49.11 50.71 44.69
CA ALA A 782 -49.01 52.11 45.13
C ALA A 782 -48.95 52.25 46.67
N TYR A 783 -49.43 51.24 47.40
CA TYR A 783 -49.67 51.24 48.83
C TYR A 783 -48.90 50.16 49.61
N VAL A 784 -48.09 49.31 48.96
CA VAL A 784 -47.42 48.19 49.64
C VAL A 784 -45.94 48.13 49.29
N THR A 785 -45.09 48.14 50.32
CA THR A 785 -43.63 48.00 50.20
C THR A 785 -43.18 46.74 50.92
N GLU A 786 -42.27 45.99 50.30
CA GLU A 786 -41.68 44.76 50.83
C GLU A 786 -40.16 44.88 50.83
N THR A 787 -39.53 44.74 52.00
CA THR A 787 -38.09 44.62 52.16
C THR A 787 -37.73 43.18 52.52
N GLN A 788 -36.77 42.59 51.82
CA GLN A 788 -36.34 41.21 52.05
C GLN A 788 -34.80 41.14 52.08
N SER A 789 -34.26 40.47 53.10
CA SER A 789 -32.88 40.00 53.16
C SER A 789 -32.87 38.47 53.11
N ARG A 790 -32.00 37.88 52.31
CA ARG A 790 -31.86 36.43 52.16
C ARG A 790 -30.38 36.06 52.16
N HIS A 791 -29.98 35.23 53.11
CA HIS A 791 -28.64 34.63 53.14
C HIS A 791 -28.75 33.18 52.72
N THR A 792 -27.90 32.74 51.80
CA THR A 792 -27.92 31.41 51.22
C THR A 792 -26.52 30.84 51.21
N GLU A 793 -26.38 29.64 51.76
CA GLU A 793 -25.17 28.82 51.68
C GLU A 793 -25.55 27.49 51.02
N SER A 794 -24.88 27.13 49.94
CA SER A 794 -25.06 25.86 49.25
C SER A 794 -23.73 25.16 49.15
N ASN A 795 -23.67 23.87 49.48
CA ASN A 795 -22.56 23.01 49.13
C ASN A 795 -23.13 21.73 48.53
N ARG A 796 -22.81 21.44 47.28
CA ARG A 796 -23.22 20.21 46.59
C ARG A 796 -22.04 19.66 45.83
N SER A 797 -21.86 18.35 45.88
CA SER A 797 -20.78 17.64 45.20
C SER A 797 -21.29 16.35 44.60
N ILE A 798 -20.73 16.00 43.45
CA ILE A 798 -20.96 14.72 42.81
C ILE A 798 -19.65 14.15 42.30
N THR A 799 -19.41 12.88 42.55
CA THR A 799 -18.28 12.09 42.07
C THR A 799 -18.80 10.95 41.20
N LEU A 800 -18.41 10.97 39.93
CA LEU A 800 -18.58 9.86 38.99
C LEU A 800 -17.33 8.99 38.98
N ARG A 801 -17.48 7.67 38.90
CA ARG A 801 -16.41 6.72 38.57
C ARG A 801 -16.73 6.10 37.23
N LEU A 802 -15.82 6.26 36.28
CA LEU A 802 -15.86 5.70 34.94
C LEU A 802 -14.88 4.55 34.87
N GLU A 803 -15.35 3.40 34.41
CA GLU A 803 -14.50 2.29 34.01
C GLU A 803 -14.17 2.46 32.53
N LEU A 804 -12.89 2.58 32.24
CA LEU A 804 -12.32 2.84 30.94
C LEU A 804 -11.83 1.52 30.34
N ASP A 805 -12.20 1.29 29.10
CA ASP A 805 -11.73 0.16 28.32
C ASP A 805 -11.12 0.66 27.01
N LEU A 806 -10.01 0.04 26.65
CA LEU A 806 -9.29 0.26 25.41
C LEU A 806 -9.78 -0.68 24.30
N SER A 807 -10.57 -1.71 24.64
CA SER A 807 -11.05 -2.70 23.68
C SER A 807 -12.08 -2.11 22.71
N GLU A 808 -11.63 -1.88 21.48
CA GLU A 808 -12.50 -1.75 20.31
C GLU A 808 -13.01 -3.14 19.91
N ARG A 809 -13.90 -3.73 20.71
CA ARG A 809 -14.83 -4.72 20.15
C ARG A 809 -16.07 -3.99 19.69
N ILE A 810 -16.29 -4.01 18.37
CA ILE A 810 -17.60 -3.76 17.76
C ILE A 810 -18.59 -4.67 18.50
N ALA A 811 -19.61 -4.11 19.14
CA ALA A 811 -20.70 -4.92 19.66
C ALA A 811 -21.42 -5.55 18.45
N PRO A 812 -21.75 -6.85 18.44
CA PRO A 812 -22.43 -7.52 17.31
C PRO A 812 -23.67 -6.75 16.81
N GLU A 813 -24.37 -6.08 17.71
CA GLU A 813 -25.55 -5.23 17.48
C GLU A 813 -25.28 -4.00 16.58
N GLN A 814 -24.03 -3.50 16.55
CA GLN A 814 -23.62 -2.41 15.66
C GLN A 814 -23.36 -2.89 14.23
N SER A 815 -22.93 -4.15 14.06
CA SER A 815 -22.90 -4.81 12.74
C SER A 815 -24.32 -4.99 12.22
N GLU A 816 -25.23 -5.50 13.05
CA GLU A 816 -26.64 -5.66 12.68
C GLU A 816 -27.30 -4.32 12.29
N SER A 817 -26.92 -3.21 12.91
CA SER A 817 -27.43 -1.88 12.56
C SER A 817 -26.91 -1.37 11.21
N LEU A 818 -25.68 -1.73 10.83
CA LEU A 818 -25.11 -1.46 9.51
C LEU A 818 -25.79 -2.35 8.45
N ASP A 819 -26.01 -3.62 8.77
CA ASP A 819 -26.74 -4.58 7.92
C ASP A 819 -28.23 -4.14 7.75
N LEU A 820 -28.82 -3.54 8.79
CA LEU A 820 -30.17 -2.96 8.72
C LEU A 820 -30.22 -1.69 7.87
N MET A 821 -29.17 -0.85 7.89
CA MET A 821 -29.06 0.29 6.98
C MET A 821 -28.92 -0.17 5.53
N GLU A 822 -28.09 -1.18 5.27
CA GLU A 822 -27.89 -1.80 3.96
C GLU A 822 -29.20 -2.39 3.41
N SER A 823 -29.98 -3.07 4.26
CA SER A 823 -31.31 -3.59 3.87
C SER A 823 -32.36 -2.52 3.53
N ARG A 824 -32.15 -1.27 3.95
CA ARG A 824 -33.08 -0.14 3.75
C ARG A 824 -32.74 0.72 2.53
N VAL A 825 -31.56 0.52 1.94
CA VAL A 825 -31.11 1.27 0.76
C VAL A 825 -31.33 0.42 -0.48
N LYS A 826 -32.56 0.39 -0.98
CA LYS A 826 -32.95 -0.47 -2.12
C LYS A 826 -32.56 0.08 -3.50
N ASP A 827 -32.14 1.35 -3.57
CA ASP A 827 -31.91 2.07 -4.84
C ASP A 827 -30.53 2.76 -4.92
N THR A 828 -29.54 2.32 -4.13
CA THR A 828 -28.16 2.88 -4.21
C THR A 828 -27.21 1.82 -4.71
N ASP A 829 -26.24 2.29 -5.50
CA ASP A 829 -25.15 1.49 -6.06
C ASP A 829 -24.46 0.64 -4.96
N PRO A 830 -24.41 -0.70 -5.10
CA PRO A 830 -23.75 -1.60 -4.16
C PRO A 830 -22.32 -1.18 -3.82
N ASP A 831 -21.58 -0.60 -4.76
CA ASP A 831 -20.20 -0.17 -4.55
C ASP A 831 -20.12 1.07 -3.66
N GLN A 832 -21.12 1.96 -3.72
CA GLN A 832 -21.22 3.09 -2.80
C GLN A 832 -21.59 2.64 -1.39
N VAL A 833 -22.46 1.64 -1.26
CA VAL A 833 -22.82 1.05 0.04
C VAL A 833 -21.61 0.35 0.65
N LYS A 834 -20.85 -0.42 -0.15
CA LYS A 834 -19.60 -1.09 0.25
C LYS A 834 -18.53 -0.08 0.66
N MET A 835 -18.36 1.02 -0.10
CA MET A 835 -17.41 2.10 0.20
C MET A 835 -17.78 2.85 1.48
N VAL A 836 -19.07 3.19 1.67
CA VAL A 836 -19.55 3.88 2.88
C VAL A 836 -19.43 2.95 4.10
N ARG A 837 -19.71 1.65 3.95
CA ARG A 837 -19.50 0.64 4.99
C ARG A 837 -18.03 0.52 5.35
N GLY A 838 -17.14 0.34 4.38
CA GLY A 838 -15.69 0.28 4.60
C GLY A 838 -15.15 1.56 5.27
N PHE A 839 -15.61 2.72 4.85
CA PHE A 839 -15.27 4.01 5.46
C PHE A 839 -15.77 4.13 6.91
N MET A 840 -17.01 3.72 7.18
CA MET A 840 -17.59 3.75 8.53
C MET A 840 -16.93 2.73 9.44
N GLU A 841 -16.64 1.54 8.95
CA GLU A 841 -15.90 0.50 9.66
C GLU A 841 -14.47 0.97 9.97
N ASN A 842 -13.75 1.59 9.03
CA ASN A 842 -12.42 2.15 9.27
C ASN A 842 -12.44 3.31 10.27
N ILE A 843 -13.48 4.15 10.28
CA ILE A 843 -13.64 5.20 11.32
C ILE A 843 -13.90 4.59 12.71
N ILE A 844 -14.51 3.40 12.76
CA ILE A 844 -14.92 2.73 14.00
C ILE A 844 -13.81 1.80 14.55
N LYS A 845 -12.92 1.28 13.71
CA LYS A 845 -11.93 0.21 14.00
C LYS A 845 -10.50 0.70 14.37
N THR A 846 -10.24 2.00 14.49
CA THR A 846 -8.87 2.48 14.81
C THR A 846 -8.77 3.11 16.21
N PRO A 847 -8.02 2.48 17.15
CA PRO A 847 -7.71 3.09 18.43
C PRO A 847 -6.59 4.12 18.21
N GLN A 848 -6.95 5.31 17.71
CA GLN A 848 -5.98 6.34 17.35
C GLN A 848 -5.37 6.98 18.61
N ALA A 849 -4.33 6.34 19.15
CA ALA A 849 -3.24 7.10 19.74
C ALA A 849 -2.68 8.00 18.63
N ARG A 850 -2.92 9.30 18.71
CA ARG A 850 -2.47 10.25 17.68
C ARG A 850 -1.93 11.50 18.31
N ILE A 851 -0.91 12.10 17.69
CA ILE A 851 -0.47 13.43 18.06
C ILE A 851 -1.60 14.41 17.75
N ASP A 852 -2.17 15.01 18.78
CA ASP A 852 -3.21 16.02 18.62
C ASP A 852 -2.55 17.32 18.14
N LYS A 853 -2.74 17.63 16.85
CA LYS A 853 -2.10 18.76 16.16
C LYS A 853 -2.22 20.11 16.89
N LYS A 854 -3.25 20.31 17.73
CA LYS A 854 -3.43 21.56 18.48
C LYS A 854 -2.58 21.63 19.74
N THR A 855 -2.27 20.48 20.32
CA THR A 855 -1.63 20.39 21.65
C THR A 855 -0.20 19.86 21.58
N GLY A 856 0.16 19.16 20.50
CA GLY A 856 1.43 18.43 20.38
C GLY A 856 1.50 17.17 21.25
N LEU A 857 0.45 16.87 22.04
CA LEU A 857 0.40 15.72 22.92
C LEU A 857 -0.15 14.48 22.21
N MET A 858 0.30 13.30 22.64
CA MET A 858 -0.28 12.04 22.20
C MET A 858 -1.63 11.86 22.89
N LYS A 859 -2.72 11.82 22.11
CA LYS A 859 -4.07 11.60 22.59
C LYS A 859 -4.46 10.14 22.40
N VAL A 860 -4.76 9.45 23.48
CA VAL A 860 -5.30 8.07 23.50
C VAL A 860 -6.77 8.13 23.91
N ARG A 861 -7.62 7.38 23.23
CA ARG A 861 -9.07 7.44 23.38
C ARG A 861 -9.60 6.15 23.97
N TYR A 862 -10.27 6.24 25.10
CA TYR A 862 -10.85 5.11 25.84
C TYR A 862 -12.36 5.12 25.71
N ARG A 863 -12.98 3.95 25.58
CA ARG A 863 -14.43 3.79 25.74
C ARG A 863 -14.76 3.81 27.24
N VAL A 864 -15.85 4.46 27.62
CA VAL A 864 -16.41 4.30 28.97
C VAL A 864 -17.29 3.04 28.96
N LYS A 865 -16.88 1.97 29.63
CA LYS A 865 -17.61 0.69 29.74
C LYS A 865 -18.77 0.84 30.73
N HIS A 866 -18.46 1.36 31.92
CA HIS A 866 -19.43 1.62 32.98
C HIS A 866 -19.22 3.00 33.60
N CYS A 867 -20.31 3.61 34.04
CA CYS A 867 -20.27 4.85 34.83
C CYS A 867 -21.19 4.68 36.03
N ARG A 868 -20.63 4.88 37.22
CA ARG A 868 -21.38 4.85 38.49
C ARG A 868 -21.18 6.13 39.27
N ILE A 869 -22.21 6.51 40.01
CA ILE A 869 -22.16 7.63 40.95
C ILE A 869 -21.53 7.09 42.25
N ALA A 870 -20.30 7.48 42.54
CA ALA A 870 -19.59 7.05 43.74
C ALA A 870 -20.01 7.86 44.97
N ASN A 871 -20.30 9.14 44.79
CA ASN A 871 -20.84 10.01 45.81
C ASN A 871 -21.70 11.08 45.13
N ALA A 872 -22.85 11.41 45.68
CA ALA A 872 -23.62 12.56 45.23
C ALA A 872 -24.48 13.05 46.39
N GLY A 873 -24.27 14.30 46.75
CA GLY A 873 -24.91 14.86 47.91
C GLY A 873 -24.71 16.35 48.00
N GLY A 874 -25.62 17.01 48.70
CA GLY A 874 -25.46 18.41 48.97
C GLY A 874 -26.51 18.93 49.92
N SER A 875 -26.27 20.13 50.42
CA SER A 875 -27.31 20.88 51.10
C SER A 875 -27.26 22.34 50.71
N LYS A 876 -28.45 22.94 50.58
CA LYS A 876 -28.63 24.37 50.45
C LYS A 876 -29.39 24.86 51.67
N ARG A 877 -28.81 25.78 52.43
CA ARG A 877 -29.47 26.45 53.55
C ARG A 877 -29.68 27.89 53.17
N SER A 878 -30.91 28.34 53.23
CA SER A 878 -31.29 29.71 52.95
C SER A 878 -32.13 30.25 54.08
N ARG A 879 -31.75 31.39 54.63
CA ARG A 879 -32.53 32.11 55.63
C ARG A 879 -33.02 33.40 55.00
N SER A 880 -34.33 33.55 54.89
CA SER A 880 -34.95 34.78 54.41
C SER A 880 -35.70 35.47 55.53
N ARG A 881 -35.38 36.75 55.72
CA ARG A 881 -36.12 37.66 56.59
C ARG A 881 -36.70 38.78 55.76
N GLY A 882 -37.90 39.22 56.08
CA GLY A 882 -38.45 40.37 55.41
C GLY A 882 -39.65 40.97 56.13
N GLU A 883 -40.06 42.12 55.63
CA GLU A 883 -41.16 42.91 56.15
C GLU A 883 -41.97 43.46 54.97
N ARG A 884 -43.27 43.26 55.00
CA ARG A 884 -44.22 43.82 54.02
C ARG A 884 -45.16 44.76 54.77
N THR A 885 -45.10 46.04 54.43
CA THR A 885 -45.90 47.10 55.05
C THR A 885 -46.90 47.67 54.05
N ASP A 886 -48.17 47.73 54.44
CA ASP A 886 -49.22 48.39 53.64
C ASP A 886 -49.44 49.85 54.05
N SER A 887 -50.26 50.58 53.29
CA SER A 887 -50.57 52.00 53.54
C SER A 887 -51.37 52.24 54.81
N GLY A 888 -51.93 51.17 55.41
CA GLY A 888 -52.59 51.21 56.70
C GLY A 888 -51.64 51.05 57.88
N GLY A 889 -50.34 50.86 57.64
CA GLY A 889 -49.33 50.61 58.68
C GLY A 889 -49.34 49.17 59.21
N ILE A 890 -50.06 48.27 58.55
CA ILE A 890 -50.03 46.83 58.88
C ILE A 890 -48.75 46.26 58.29
N SER A 891 -47.90 45.74 59.17
CA SER A 891 -46.64 45.08 58.80
C SER A 891 -46.76 43.57 59.02
N ASN A 892 -46.37 42.81 57.98
CA ASN A 892 -46.16 41.38 58.02
C ASN A 892 -44.67 41.11 57.95
N GLN A 893 -44.08 40.63 59.05
CA GLN A 893 -42.70 40.19 59.10
C GLN A 893 -42.64 38.67 58.88
N TRP A 894 -41.55 38.18 58.31
CA TRP A 894 -41.28 36.74 58.23
C TRP A 894 -39.80 36.46 58.49
N ASP A 895 -39.55 35.31 59.10
CA ASP A 895 -38.21 34.70 59.22
C ASP A 895 -38.38 33.23 58.85
N ILE A 896 -37.90 32.87 57.67
CA ILE A 896 -38.08 31.55 57.07
C ILE A 896 -36.69 30.95 56.86
N ASN A 897 -36.47 29.78 57.45
CA ASN A 897 -35.35 28.93 57.14
C ASN A 897 -35.79 27.91 56.10
N TYR A 898 -34.93 27.69 55.13
CA TYR A 898 -35.18 26.81 54.02
C TYR A 898 -33.96 25.94 53.83
N GLY A 899 -34.13 24.63 53.96
CA GLY A 899 -33.14 23.62 53.69
C GLY A 899 -33.51 22.87 52.43
N GLU A 900 -32.57 22.65 51.53
CA GLU A 900 -32.66 21.65 50.48
C GLU A 900 -31.61 20.59 50.76
N HIS A 901 -31.99 19.32 50.64
CA HIS A 901 -31.05 18.22 50.57
C HIS A 901 -31.05 17.65 49.16
N TRP A 902 -29.85 17.40 48.64
CA TRP A 902 -29.65 16.94 47.27
C TRP A 902 -29.16 15.50 47.31
N SER A 903 -29.76 14.62 46.53
CA SER A 903 -29.33 13.23 46.34
C SER A 903 -29.40 12.87 44.85
N ALA A 904 -28.56 11.96 44.37
CA ALA A 904 -28.62 11.56 42.96
C ALA A 904 -29.60 10.40 42.75
N ARG A 905 -30.35 10.43 41.64
CA ARG A 905 -31.17 9.29 41.19
C ARG A 905 -30.38 8.32 40.31
N GLY A 906 -29.41 8.83 39.56
CA GLY A 906 -28.68 8.07 38.57
C GLY A 906 -28.21 8.95 37.42
N LEU A 907 -27.63 8.33 36.40
CA LEU A 907 -27.35 9.00 35.13
C LEU A 907 -28.66 9.27 34.39
N SER A 908 -28.69 10.35 33.62
CA SER A 908 -29.77 10.58 32.66
C SER A 908 -29.88 9.42 31.68
N GLU A 909 -31.10 9.14 31.22
CA GLU A 909 -31.37 8.03 30.29
C GLU A 909 -30.56 8.18 28.99
N GLU A 910 -30.42 9.40 28.48
CA GLU A 910 -29.57 9.70 27.31
C GLU A 910 -28.10 9.36 27.57
N SER A 911 -27.55 9.72 28.75
CA SER A 911 -26.16 9.40 29.09
C SER A 911 -25.96 7.89 29.25
N ARG A 912 -26.91 7.18 29.85
CA ARG A 912 -26.87 5.72 29.98
C ARG A 912 -26.84 5.04 28.61
N GLN A 913 -27.77 5.40 27.72
CA GLN A 913 -27.82 4.87 26.36
C GLN A 913 -26.54 5.17 25.56
N ARG A 914 -25.97 6.37 25.70
CA ARG A 914 -24.70 6.73 25.03
C ARG A 914 -23.52 5.91 25.56
N ILE A 915 -23.50 5.53 26.84
CA ILE A 915 -22.47 4.67 27.43
C ILE A 915 -22.60 3.23 26.93
N GLU A 916 -23.82 2.68 26.98
CA GLU A 916 -24.13 1.33 26.48
C GLU A 916 -23.75 1.18 24.99
N GLN A 917 -24.07 2.19 24.17
CA GLN A 917 -23.70 2.26 22.75
C GLN A 917 -22.20 2.54 22.49
N GLY A 918 -21.37 2.73 23.52
CA GLY A 918 -19.95 3.05 23.37
C GLY A 918 -19.66 4.43 22.76
N ARG A 919 -20.64 5.35 22.81
CA ARG A 919 -20.53 6.71 22.27
C ARG A 919 -19.83 7.69 23.22
N ILE A 920 -19.76 7.39 24.52
CA ILE A 920 -18.97 8.18 25.47
C ILE A 920 -17.53 7.67 25.47
N ARG A 921 -16.58 8.58 25.25
CA ARG A 921 -15.16 8.26 25.19
C ARG A 921 -14.34 9.23 26.05
N ALA A 922 -13.39 8.74 26.83
CA ALA A 922 -12.43 9.57 27.54
C ALA A 922 -11.16 9.73 26.69
N ASP A 923 -10.80 10.96 26.34
CA ASP A 923 -9.53 11.28 25.67
C ASP A 923 -8.47 11.58 26.75
N ILE A 924 -7.44 10.74 26.85
CA ILE A 924 -6.30 10.90 27.77
C ILE A 924 -5.11 11.41 26.96
N TYR A 925 -4.46 12.48 27.44
CA TYR A 925 -3.38 13.14 26.74
C TYR A 925 -2.06 12.91 27.46
N TYR A 926 -1.07 12.42 26.72
CA TYR A 926 0.27 12.09 27.18
C TYR A 926 1.28 13.05 26.56
N ASP A 927 2.26 13.42 27.37
CA ASP A 927 3.50 14.01 26.89
C ASP A 927 4.29 12.93 26.11
N PRO A 928 4.55 13.12 24.80
CA PRO A 928 5.21 12.12 23.97
C PRO A 928 6.66 11.84 24.40
N ASP A 929 7.32 12.80 25.05
CA ASP A 929 8.71 12.65 25.46
C ASP A 929 8.83 11.95 26.82
N SER A 930 7.96 12.32 27.77
CA SER A 930 8.02 11.78 29.13
C SER A 930 7.06 10.61 29.40
N GLY A 931 6.13 10.34 28.49
CA GLY A 931 5.08 9.33 28.66
C GLY A 931 4.08 9.64 29.78
N LYS A 932 4.15 10.83 30.40
CA LYS A 932 3.29 11.21 31.54
C LYS A 932 1.95 11.73 31.07
N ILE A 933 0.89 11.37 31.79
CA ILE A 933 -0.46 11.90 31.56
C ILE A 933 -0.47 13.39 31.93
N GLN A 934 -0.88 14.25 30.99
CA GLN A 934 -0.96 15.70 31.17
C GLN A 934 -2.37 16.18 31.51
N TRP A 935 -3.42 15.58 30.91
CA TRP A 935 -4.81 15.84 31.28
C TRP A 935 -5.75 14.77 30.71
N VAL A 936 -7.00 14.81 31.17
CA VAL A 936 -8.08 13.93 30.72
C VAL A 936 -9.26 14.78 30.25
N ARG A 937 -9.89 14.38 29.15
CA ARG A 937 -11.09 15.01 28.61
C ARG A 937 -12.20 13.97 28.49
N VAL A 938 -13.32 14.24 29.17
CA VAL A 938 -14.54 13.45 29.03
C VAL A 938 -15.63 14.33 28.41
N PRO A 939 -16.29 13.90 27.33
CA PRO A 939 -17.43 14.59 26.76
C PRO A 939 -18.62 14.56 27.73
N GLN A 940 -19.60 15.41 27.45
CA GLN A 940 -20.78 15.63 28.30
C GLN A 940 -21.40 14.34 28.87
N LEU A 941 -21.32 14.22 30.20
CA LEU A 941 -22.07 13.28 31.04
C LEU A 941 -23.07 14.05 31.89
N ASP A 942 -24.34 13.69 31.82
CA ASP A 942 -25.42 14.37 32.54
C ASP A 942 -25.99 13.47 33.63
N VAL A 943 -26.03 13.99 34.86
CA VAL A 943 -26.56 13.31 36.04
C VAL A 943 -27.85 13.97 36.51
N ASP A 944 -28.87 13.17 36.78
CA ASP A 944 -30.15 13.62 37.32
C ASP A 944 -30.12 13.60 38.86
N MET A 945 -30.31 14.77 39.48
CA MET A 945 -30.42 14.91 40.94
C MET A 945 -31.88 15.10 41.38
N MET A 946 -32.20 14.56 42.55
CA MET A 946 -33.45 14.79 43.29
C MET A 946 -33.20 15.80 44.42
N VAL A 947 -34.20 16.64 44.69
CA VAL A 947 -34.11 17.71 45.69
C VAL A 947 -35.24 17.57 46.72
N ASP A 948 -34.86 17.23 47.94
CA ASP A 948 -35.78 17.24 49.08
C ASP A 948 -35.78 18.62 49.72
N GLN A 949 -36.92 19.32 49.64
CA GLN A 949 -37.06 20.68 50.17
C GLN A 949 -37.77 20.67 51.52
N HIS A 950 -37.11 21.23 52.52
CA HIS A 950 -37.59 21.38 53.88
C HIS A 950 -37.62 22.87 54.26
N GLY A 951 -38.81 23.46 54.23
CA GLY A 951 -39.06 24.81 54.73
C GLY A 951 -39.56 24.78 56.17
N SER A 952 -38.90 25.51 57.06
CA SER A 952 -39.43 25.77 58.41
C SER A 952 -39.23 27.23 58.77
N GLY A 953 -40.29 27.87 59.26
CA GLY A 953 -40.25 29.29 59.53
C GLY A 953 -41.48 29.76 60.25
N TYR A 954 -41.57 31.06 60.45
CA TYR A 954 -42.76 31.69 60.96
C TYR A 954 -42.96 33.05 60.29
N SER A 955 -44.23 33.47 60.21
CA SER A 955 -44.58 34.83 59.84
C SER A 955 -45.24 35.51 61.03
N ARG A 956 -44.82 36.73 61.35
CA ARG A 956 -45.46 37.58 62.35
C ARG A 956 -46.31 38.63 61.65
N ARG A 957 -47.62 38.58 61.88
CA ARG A 957 -48.56 39.59 61.36
C ARG A 957 -48.92 40.56 62.47
N ARG A 958 -48.71 41.87 62.24
CA ARG A 958 -49.20 42.91 63.15
C ARG A 958 -50.71 43.06 62.96
N THR A 959 -51.49 42.74 63.98
CA THR A 959 -52.94 42.94 64.02
C THR A 959 -53.27 44.16 64.89
N GLN A 960 -54.53 44.59 64.92
CA GLN A 960 -54.97 45.66 65.82
C GLN A 960 -54.74 45.33 67.31
N ASN A 961 -54.52 44.05 67.66
CA ASN A 961 -54.36 43.56 69.04
C ASN A 961 -52.94 43.06 69.36
N GLY A 962 -51.93 43.35 68.53
CA GLY A 962 -50.54 42.89 68.71
C GLY A 962 -50.05 41.97 67.59
N TYR A 963 -48.92 41.27 67.79
CA TYR A 963 -48.33 40.39 66.79
C TYR A 963 -48.84 38.95 66.93
N GLU A 964 -49.35 38.39 65.83
CA GLU A 964 -49.70 36.98 65.72
C GLU A 964 -48.56 36.23 65.01
N THR A 965 -48.04 35.16 65.62
CA THR A 965 -47.01 34.30 65.01
C THR A 965 -47.67 33.08 64.36
N ILE A 966 -47.52 32.97 63.05
CA ILE A 966 -48.04 31.85 62.25
C ILE A 966 -46.85 30.95 61.88
N PRO A 967 -46.73 29.74 62.44
CA PRO A 967 -45.71 28.80 62.02
C PRO A 967 -45.97 28.36 60.56
N LYS A 968 -44.90 28.24 59.78
CA LYS A 968 -44.90 27.71 58.42
C LYS A 968 -43.91 26.56 58.36
N ASN A 969 -44.43 25.34 58.37
CA ASN A 969 -43.64 24.15 58.07
C ASN A 969 -44.16 23.58 56.75
N SER A 970 -43.27 23.36 55.81
CA SER A 970 -43.56 22.70 54.53
C SER A 970 -42.44 21.71 54.25
N ASN A 971 -42.79 20.43 54.20
CA ASN A 971 -41.93 19.40 53.65
C ASN A 971 -42.49 19.06 52.27
N GLU A 972 -41.72 19.32 51.23
CA GLU A 972 -42.11 19.00 49.86
C GLU A 972 -40.89 18.37 49.18
N THR A 973 -40.97 17.08 48.88
CA THR A 973 -40.04 16.48 47.93
C THR A 973 -40.46 16.97 46.55
N LYS A 974 -39.61 17.78 45.93
CA LYS A 974 -39.83 18.21 44.55
C LYS A 974 -39.03 17.32 43.63
N ASP A 975 -39.70 16.78 42.62
CA ASP A 975 -39.07 16.19 41.45
C ASP A 975 -38.43 17.29 40.57
N ALA A 976 -37.56 18.10 41.16
CA ALA A 976 -36.74 19.05 40.44
C ALA A 976 -35.52 18.29 39.92
N VAL A 977 -35.57 17.86 38.66
CA VAL A 977 -34.41 17.26 37.99
C VAL A 977 -33.41 18.37 37.70
N MET A 978 -32.31 18.40 38.46
CA MET A 978 -31.16 19.20 38.10
C MET A 978 -30.20 18.34 37.29
N GLN A 979 -29.96 18.73 36.04
CA GLN A 979 -28.92 18.12 35.21
C GLN A 979 -27.57 18.75 35.56
N LEU A 980 -26.65 17.92 36.05
CA LEU A 980 -25.26 18.30 36.20
C LEU A 980 -24.46 17.80 35.00
N THR A 981 -24.09 18.72 34.12
CA THR A 981 -23.29 18.45 32.93
C THR A 981 -21.80 18.45 33.25
N PHE A 982 -21.14 17.31 33.11
CA PHE A 982 -19.68 17.22 33.08
C PHE A 982 -19.21 17.42 31.64
N SER A 983 -19.03 18.67 31.21
CA SER A 983 -18.44 18.98 29.91
C SER A 983 -17.14 19.75 30.10
N SER A 984 -16.08 19.31 29.44
CA SER A 984 -14.83 20.09 29.29
C SER A 984 -15.01 21.36 28.43
N GLY A 985 -16.24 21.68 28.02
CA GLY A 985 -16.57 22.65 26.99
C GLY A 985 -17.84 23.42 27.30
N GLY A 986 -17.96 23.95 28.53
CA GLY A 986 -18.82 25.11 28.73
C GLY A 986 -18.41 26.20 27.74
N LYS A 987 -19.35 27.02 27.25
CA LYS A 987 -19.15 28.08 26.24
C LYS A 987 -18.01 29.05 26.60
N ALA A 988 -16.77 28.59 26.53
CA ALA A 988 -15.57 29.38 26.58
C ALA A 988 -15.58 30.16 25.27
N ARG A 989 -15.66 31.48 25.41
CA ARG A 989 -15.51 32.43 24.31
C ARG A 989 -14.43 31.92 23.35
N GLU A 990 -14.77 31.87 22.07
CA GLU A 990 -13.84 31.59 20.98
C GLU A 990 -12.56 32.40 21.18
N GLY A 991 -11.47 31.76 21.61
CA GLY A 991 -10.21 32.49 21.82
C GLY A 991 -9.18 31.90 22.78
N LEU A 992 -9.50 30.94 23.65
CA LEU A 992 -8.49 30.27 24.47
C LEU A 992 -8.49 28.76 24.21
N PRO A 993 -7.48 28.21 23.50
CA PRO A 993 -7.26 26.78 23.52
C PRO A 993 -6.74 26.46 24.92
N MET A 994 -7.38 25.51 25.60
CA MET A 994 -6.97 24.95 26.89
C MET A 994 -7.43 25.77 28.11
N ASP A 995 -8.34 25.16 28.87
CA ASP A 995 -8.61 25.57 30.24
C ASP A 995 -7.49 24.99 31.13
N PRO A 996 -6.54 25.79 31.68
CA PRO A 996 -5.37 25.32 32.45
C PRO A 996 -5.74 24.51 33.71
N VAL A 997 -7.02 24.48 34.00
CA VAL A 997 -7.70 24.04 35.19
C VAL A 997 -7.77 22.49 35.20
N TRP A 998 -7.61 21.83 34.04
CA TRP A 998 -7.57 20.35 33.88
C TRP A 998 -6.17 19.72 33.86
N ARG A 999 -5.10 20.49 34.01
CA ARG A 999 -3.73 19.93 34.00
C ARG A 999 -3.50 19.02 35.21
N ALA A 1000 -2.83 17.90 34.99
CA ALA A 1000 -2.41 17.00 36.05
C ALA A 1000 -1.46 17.74 37.01
N ARG A 1001 -1.75 17.69 38.31
CA ARG A 1001 -0.88 18.19 39.38
C ARG A 1001 0.13 17.14 39.81
N GLN A 1002 -0.28 15.88 39.75
CA GLN A 1002 0.55 14.70 39.97
C GLN A 1002 0.30 13.76 38.80
N SER A 1003 1.35 13.30 38.13
CA SER A 1003 1.23 12.38 37.01
C SER A 1003 2.40 11.40 36.90
N SER A 1004 2.05 10.18 36.53
CA SER A 1004 2.90 9.14 35.99
C SER A 1004 2.37 8.71 34.63
N GLY A 1005 2.93 7.65 34.03
CA GLY A 1005 2.35 7.04 32.82
C GLY A 1005 1.04 6.30 33.07
N MET A 1006 0.77 5.90 34.32
CA MET A 1006 -0.36 5.05 34.71
C MET A 1006 -1.39 5.74 35.60
N SER A 1007 -1.02 6.83 36.27
CA SER A 1007 -1.94 7.53 37.17
C SER A 1007 -1.77 9.04 37.03
N ALA A 1008 -2.86 9.78 37.17
CA ALA A 1008 -2.79 11.22 37.26
C ALA A 1008 -3.97 11.79 38.03
N SER A 1009 -3.78 12.96 38.65
CA SER A 1009 -4.88 13.70 39.25
C SER A 1009 -4.76 15.19 38.99
N GLY A 1010 -5.90 15.88 38.89
CA GLY A 1010 -5.97 17.31 38.68
C GLY A 1010 -7.09 17.92 39.50
N LYS A 1011 -6.92 19.19 39.85
CA LYS A 1011 -7.95 19.98 40.55
C LYS A 1011 -8.03 21.38 39.96
N ALA A 1012 -9.28 21.77 39.81
CA ALA A 1012 -9.77 22.94 39.14
C ALA A 1012 -10.71 23.72 40.07
N CYS A 1013 -10.64 25.04 40.04
CA CYS A 1013 -11.53 25.90 40.84
C CYS A 1013 -11.80 27.20 40.09
N ILE A 1014 -13.08 27.53 39.90
CA ILE A 1014 -13.55 28.76 39.26
C ILE A 1014 -14.42 29.49 40.28
N GLU A 1015 -14.01 30.70 40.64
CA GLU A 1015 -14.78 31.58 41.52
C GLU A 1015 -15.50 32.61 40.66
N ASN A 1016 -16.83 32.53 40.62
CA ASN A 1016 -17.68 33.47 39.92
C ASN A 1016 -18.35 34.40 40.95
N PRO A 1017 -17.97 35.68 41.03
CA PRO A 1017 -18.71 36.63 41.86
C PRO A 1017 -20.14 36.74 41.31
N ILE A 1018 -21.12 36.69 42.21
CA ILE A 1018 -22.56 36.78 41.88
C ILE A 1018 -23.08 38.20 42.16
N ASP A 1019 -22.17 39.16 42.25
CA ASP A 1019 -22.45 40.53 42.60
C ASP A 1019 -23.25 41.19 41.47
N HIS A 1020 -24.50 41.59 41.77
CA HIS A 1020 -25.40 42.20 40.80
C HIS A 1020 -26.35 43.18 41.49
N GLU A 1021 -26.21 44.46 41.19
CA GLU A 1021 -27.22 45.47 41.53
C GLU A 1021 -28.30 45.49 40.45
N TYR A 1022 -29.56 45.53 40.87
CA TYR A 1022 -30.68 45.63 39.94
C TYR A 1022 -31.66 46.71 40.40
N SER A 1023 -32.18 47.45 39.42
CA SER A 1023 -33.12 48.55 39.62
C SER A 1023 -34.19 48.50 38.54
N GLU A 1024 -35.29 47.83 38.86
CA GLU A 1024 -36.53 47.86 38.08
C GLU A 1024 -37.47 48.95 38.62
N PRO A 1025 -38.45 49.45 37.83
CA PRO A 1025 -39.32 50.57 38.23
C PRO A 1025 -40.00 50.42 39.61
N ASN A 1026 -40.20 49.18 40.05
CA ASN A 1026 -40.84 48.85 41.32
C ASN A 1026 -39.97 47.95 42.22
N LYS A 1027 -38.69 47.75 41.92
CA LYS A 1027 -37.84 46.86 42.70
C LYS A 1027 -36.38 47.28 42.62
N LYS A 1028 -35.76 47.56 43.78
CA LYS A 1028 -34.33 47.85 43.88
C LYS A 1028 -33.69 46.86 44.84
N GLY A 1029 -32.55 46.31 44.48
CA GLY A 1029 -31.82 45.41 45.36
C GLY A 1029 -30.38 45.20 44.91
N PHE A 1030 -29.62 44.54 45.77
CA PHE A 1030 -28.30 44.03 45.44
C PHE A 1030 -28.23 42.56 45.82
N ARG A 1031 -27.58 41.79 44.95
CA ARG A 1031 -27.13 40.43 45.20
C ARG A 1031 -25.62 40.52 45.40
N LYS A 1032 -25.09 40.00 46.50
CA LYS A 1032 -23.65 39.91 46.76
C LYS A 1032 -23.30 38.48 47.09
N GLY A 1033 -22.25 37.92 46.48
CA GLY A 1033 -21.93 36.53 46.73
C GLY A 1033 -20.82 35.96 45.85
N MET A 1034 -20.50 34.70 46.11
CA MET A 1034 -19.52 33.95 45.35
C MET A 1034 -20.05 32.55 45.07
N LEU A 1035 -20.00 32.16 43.81
CA LEU A 1035 -20.21 30.78 43.37
C LEU A 1035 -18.85 30.20 43.04
N THR A 1036 -18.37 29.29 43.88
CA THR A 1036 -17.15 28.53 43.65
C THR A 1036 -17.52 27.18 43.03
N GLU A 1037 -17.11 26.97 41.80
CA GLU A 1037 -17.21 25.66 41.13
C GLU A 1037 -15.84 25.00 41.15
N SER A 1038 -15.72 23.84 41.77
CA SER A 1038 -14.50 23.04 41.74
C SER A 1038 -14.69 21.75 40.95
N PHE A 1039 -13.69 21.40 40.16
CA PHE A 1039 -13.62 20.12 39.46
C PHE A 1039 -12.38 19.38 39.94
N GLU A 1040 -12.51 18.13 40.32
CA GLU A 1040 -11.39 17.27 40.65
C GLU A 1040 -11.47 16.01 39.80
N TRP A 1041 -10.33 15.49 39.40
CA TRP A 1041 -10.29 14.23 38.69
C TRP A 1041 -9.09 13.40 39.13
N SER A 1042 -9.25 12.08 39.12
CA SER A 1042 -8.17 11.13 39.35
C SER A 1042 -8.32 9.95 38.40
N LEU A 1043 -7.30 9.69 37.61
CA LEU A 1043 -7.17 8.58 36.69
C LEU A 1043 -6.18 7.57 37.27
N ASN A 1044 -6.59 6.30 37.31
CA ASN A 1044 -5.71 5.16 37.56
C ASN A 1044 -5.92 4.13 36.45
N LEU A 1045 -4.90 3.93 35.63
CA LEU A 1045 -4.83 2.86 34.65
C LEU A 1045 -4.23 1.63 35.32
N SER A 1046 -4.79 0.46 35.04
CA SER A 1046 -4.35 -0.84 35.54
C SER A 1046 -4.14 -1.82 34.39
N ASP A 1047 -3.13 -2.67 34.54
CA ASP A 1047 -2.87 -3.77 33.61
C ASP A 1047 -3.86 -4.92 33.77
N GLU A 1048 -4.58 -4.98 34.90
CA GLU A 1048 -5.65 -5.94 35.09
C GLU A 1048 -6.90 -5.54 34.29
N PRO A 1049 -7.54 -6.48 33.57
CA PRO A 1049 -8.85 -6.25 32.97
C PRO A 1049 -9.86 -5.91 34.09
N ALA A 1050 -10.74 -4.93 33.84
CA ALA A 1050 -11.66 -4.35 34.82
C ALA A 1050 -12.74 -5.30 35.40
N ASP A 1051 -12.57 -6.62 35.28
CA ASP A 1051 -13.50 -7.62 35.80
C ASP A 1051 -12.91 -8.30 37.07
N GLN A 1052 -13.03 -7.61 38.20
CA GLN A 1052 -13.27 -8.16 39.55
C GLN A 1052 -14.15 -7.22 40.39
#